data_AF-A0A2V5JTE3-F1
#
_entry.id   AF-A0A2V5JTE3-F1
#
_cell.length_a   1.000
_cell.length_b   1.000
_cell.length_c   1.000
_cell.angle_alpha   90.00
_cell.angle_beta   90.00
_cell.angle_gamma   90.00
#
_symmetry.space_group_name_H-M   'P 1'
#
loop_
_entity.id
_entity.type
_entity.pdbx_description
1 polymer ?
#
loop_
_entity_poly.entity_id
_entity_poly.type
_entity_poly.pdbx_seq_one_letter_code
_entity_poly.pdbx_strand_id
1 'polypeptide(L)'
;MIPKRTPQSGFFSPRFLTGFAFCAIGVFLAMLVFARPNKPVGQQTHSFAQQDIPTFNAVALPAPKDAITSKGTTRPVEGDYLIDMAALDIHPAAAPLPIRALAVGNAGSPEGAAMGTGKAFMGITHEVANASTTAAFGILTSGWIAGESVQVYLNGVLATTLAANAEGVLAVGISTGAGFGYVTAEEIGLTSGKDTGGVVQIANTSPYLPGVTGAPHAINTTPGTAHFYLYGFQYPVSSSVPLYRNGVLQTTVLTNGSGRFFVTYSPAKNGDTSAVYSADTVNPSGGVTAGVSLEERADAGTPPVGDQNAAWVFFDHATLNSGTGGDAVVVGKGFEPGETVTFSGCVSTTVTADAEGAVAGVLSFGAGAGVSQCVLTGETSGRVARGTILLDPDVSNLRGLRSFPPSVTRAPAPGNMIPILATKLPANAAGASTPTPTPTPTCPLPQAYNYTVTTGSYLAGTTNAGVNCNDCSTPVPFPFPVKIYDTNYTSAMAGSNGELAFGTDFSSALITCMPVDSATYTIGPFWVDQYPVTSSCPACGVFYGTFGTAPNRTFVIEWRNAYFSFPLPTTPTLKYEVIFNEATALTGRFDVSYNLVSSHSGGTDSALTVGVQKDTTNFTEVGCDPTGTNPPAGVTTGAYFIYTLACPTPTPTPTCNYTTTTGTGAIVPGTTDTGICSLPATRFTGAQVVPCRIPIWARLFYRIRTT
;
A
#
# COMPACT_ATOMS: atom_id res chain seq x y z
N MET A 1 -55.93 15.38 -69.01
CA MET A 1 -54.68 16.13 -69.23
C MET A 1 -53.91 16.22 -67.93
N ILE A 2 -52.58 16.31 -68.06
CA ILE A 2 -51.53 16.60 -67.07
C ILE A 2 -50.87 15.35 -66.42
N PRO A 3 -49.56 15.12 -66.66
CA PRO A 3 -48.79 14.01 -66.11
C PRO A 3 -48.08 14.35 -64.79
N LYS A 4 -47.74 13.30 -64.04
CA LYS A 4 -47.02 13.25 -62.76
C LYS A 4 -45.59 13.83 -62.86
N ARG A 5 -45.16 14.61 -61.85
CA ARG A 5 -43.74 14.94 -61.57
C ARG A 5 -43.24 14.19 -60.32
N THR A 6 -42.01 13.70 -60.41
CA THR A 6 -41.21 13.01 -59.39
C THR A 6 -40.53 13.99 -58.40
N PRO A 7 -40.23 13.59 -57.15
CA PRO A 7 -39.52 14.42 -56.19
C PRO A 7 -37.99 14.34 -56.35
N GLN A 8 -37.30 15.48 -56.25
CA GLN A 8 -35.84 15.61 -56.25
C GLN A 8 -35.25 15.46 -54.84
N SER A 9 -34.10 14.78 -54.75
CA SER A 9 -33.33 14.51 -53.53
C SER A 9 -32.47 15.69 -53.08
N GLY A 10 -32.58 16.11 -51.81
CA GLY A 10 -31.84 17.22 -51.19
C GLY A 10 -30.37 16.96 -50.83
N PHE A 11 -29.64 16.14 -51.59
CA PHE A 11 -28.26 15.75 -51.26
C PHE A 11 -27.16 16.63 -51.89
N PHE A 12 -27.52 17.61 -52.73
CA PHE A 12 -26.56 18.51 -53.37
C PHE A 12 -26.91 19.98 -53.12
N SER A 13 -26.88 20.42 -51.87
CA SER A 13 -26.88 21.85 -51.57
C SER A 13 -25.44 22.38 -51.49
N PRO A 14 -25.12 23.54 -52.10
CA PRO A 14 -23.77 24.14 -52.06
C PRO A 14 -23.24 24.39 -50.64
N ARG A 15 -24.13 24.49 -49.64
CA ARG A 15 -23.79 24.73 -48.24
C ARG A 15 -23.16 23.52 -47.55
N PHE A 16 -23.46 22.30 -48.01
CA PHE A 16 -22.92 21.07 -47.42
C PHE A 16 -21.48 20.80 -47.90
N LEU A 17 -21.19 21.11 -49.17
CA LEU A 17 -19.85 20.98 -49.75
C LEU A 17 -18.85 22.01 -49.21
N THR A 18 -19.30 23.23 -48.86
CA THR A 18 -18.43 24.23 -48.22
C THR A 18 -18.02 23.84 -46.80
N GLY A 19 -18.90 23.18 -46.03
CA GLY A 19 -18.58 22.75 -44.66
C GLY A 19 -17.50 21.66 -44.60
N PHE A 20 -17.51 20.73 -45.56
CA PHE A 20 -16.50 19.66 -45.64
C PHE A 20 -15.11 20.19 -46.04
N ALA A 21 -15.05 21.21 -46.91
CA ALA A 21 -13.79 21.82 -47.34
C ALA A 21 -13.07 22.56 -46.20
N PHE A 22 -13.81 23.29 -45.34
CA PHE A 22 -13.22 23.99 -44.19
C PHE A 22 -12.72 23.03 -43.10
N CYS A 23 -13.39 21.89 -42.90
CA CYS A 23 -12.98 20.88 -41.93
C CYS A 23 -11.65 20.19 -42.36
N ALA A 24 -11.50 19.91 -43.66
CA ALA A 24 -10.27 19.31 -44.19
C ALA A 24 -9.05 20.26 -44.12
N ILE A 25 -9.26 21.56 -44.31
CA ILE A 25 -8.20 22.58 -44.20
C ILE A 25 -7.72 22.74 -42.75
N GLY A 26 -8.63 22.68 -41.77
CA GLY A 26 -8.28 22.73 -40.34
C GLY A 26 -7.42 21.54 -39.89
N VAL A 27 -7.73 20.34 -40.37
CA VAL A 27 -6.94 19.13 -40.08
C VAL A 27 -5.55 19.18 -40.74
N PHE A 28 -5.45 19.75 -41.95
CA PHE A 28 -4.18 19.87 -42.66
C PHE A 28 -3.24 20.93 -42.03
N LEU A 29 -3.79 22.04 -41.53
CA LEU A 29 -3.05 23.05 -40.78
C LEU A 29 -2.57 22.55 -39.42
N ALA A 30 -3.35 21.69 -38.74
CA ALA A 30 -2.91 21.04 -37.50
C ALA A 30 -1.72 20.09 -37.72
N MET A 31 -1.70 19.34 -38.84
CA MET A 31 -0.56 18.47 -39.16
C MET A 31 0.72 19.24 -39.51
N LEU A 32 0.61 20.47 -40.05
CA LEU A 32 1.77 21.34 -40.33
C LEU A 32 2.42 21.93 -39.08
N VAL A 33 1.72 21.97 -37.93
CA VAL A 33 2.30 22.40 -36.64
C VAL A 33 3.15 21.30 -36.01
N PHE A 34 2.88 20.02 -36.31
CA PHE A 34 3.64 18.87 -35.81
C PHE A 34 4.78 18.40 -36.72
N ALA A 35 4.90 18.96 -37.94
CA ALA A 35 5.95 18.61 -38.90
C ALA A 35 6.93 19.78 -39.10
N ARG A 36 7.85 19.98 -38.15
CA ARG A 36 9.09 20.74 -38.40
C ARG A 36 10.31 19.86 -38.08
N PRO A 37 11.05 19.39 -39.09
CA PRO A 37 12.36 18.81 -38.87
C PRO A 37 13.38 19.94 -38.68
N ASN A 38 14.31 19.76 -37.74
CA ASN A 38 15.48 20.60 -37.46
C ASN A 38 15.26 21.77 -36.48
N LYS A 39 15.23 21.44 -35.18
CA LYS A 39 15.99 22.10 -34.11
C LYS A 39 16.17 21.12 -32.93
N PRO A 40 17.32 21.14 -32.23
CA PRO A 40 17.71 20.06 -31.32
C PRO A 40 16.85 20.10 -30.06
N VAL A 41 16.10 19.02 -29.84
CA VAL A 41 15.57 18.71 -28.53
C VAL A 41 16.78 18.46 -27.64
N GLY A 42 16.97 19.30 -26.63
CA GLY A 42 18.00 19.07 -25.62
C GLY A 42 17.84 17.65 -25.09
N GLN A 43 18.82 16.81 -25.35
CA GLN A 43 18.94 15.52 -24.70
C GLN A 43 18.93 15.77 -23.19
N GLN A 44 17.83 15.42 -22.52
CA GLN A 44 17.92 15.01 -21.12
C GLN A 44 18.56 13.63 -21.11
N THR A 45 19.86 13.58 -21.40
CA THR A 45 20.74 12.49 -21.01
C THR A 45 21.07 12.68 -19.54
N HIS A 46 20.20 12.22 -18.67
CA HIS A 46 20.60 11.76 -17.35
C HIS A 46 19.83 10.47 -17.05
N SER A 47 20.42 9.36 -17.49
CA SER A 47 20.06 8.03 -17.02
C SER A 47 20.19 7.99 -15.50
N PHE A 48 19.10 7.68 -14.81
CA PHE A 48 19.16 7.20 -13.44
C PHE A 48 19.93 5.87 -13.47
N ALA A 49 21.10 5.81 -12.85
CA ALA A 49 21.74 4.54 -12.55
C ALA A 49 21.06 3.95 -11.30
N GLN A 50 19.83 3.44 -11.46
CA GLN A 50 19.38 2.31 -10.66
C GLN A 50 20.16 1.13 -11.24
N GLN A 51 21.14 0.63 -10.49
CA GLN A 51 21.94 -0.51 -10.95
C GLN A 51 21.09 -1.76 -10.72
N ASP A 52 20.16 -2.02 -11.64
CA ASP A 52 19.40 -3.26 -11.66
C ASP A 52 20.38 -4.41 -11.85
N ILE A 53 20.52 -5.22 -10.81
CA ILE A 53 21.39 -6.39 -10.81
C ILE A 53 20.58 -7.55 -11.45
N PRO A 54 21.14 -8.35 -12.39
CA PRO A 54 20.41 -9.34 -13.19
C PRO A 54 19.60 -10.38 -12.40
N THR A 55 18.67 -11.08 -13.05
CA THR A 55 17.81 -12.12 -12.43
C THR A 55 18.59 -13.40 -12.06
N PHE A 56 18.31 -13.97 -10.87
CA PHE A 56 19.03 -15.13 -10.32
C PHE A 56 18.16 -16.37 -10.14
N ASN A 57 18.74 -17.57 -10.27
CA ASN A 57 18.08 -18.80 -9.82
C ASN A 57 18.62 -19.18 -8.44
N ALA A 58 17.75 -19.49 -7.48
CA ALA A 58 18.17 -20.03 -6.20
C ALA A 58 18.98 -21.32 -6.39
N VAL A 59 20.03 -21.50 -5.60
CA VAL A 59 20.76 -22.78 -5.59
C VAL A 59 19.91 -23.78 -4.83
N ALA A 60 19.36 -24.76 -5.55
CA ALA A 60 18.63 -25.86 -4.93
C ALA A 60 19.54 -26.53 -3.90
N LEU A 61 19.09 -26.54 -2.65
CA LEU A 61 19.76 -27.33 -1.62
C LEU A 61 19.71 -28.80 -2.05
N PRO A 62 20.80 -29.57 -1.92
CA PRO A 62 20.72 -31.01 -2.06
C PRO A 62 19.58 -31.50 -1.17
N ALA A 63 18.68 -32.34 -1.71
CA ALA A 63 17.64 -32.98 -0.91
C ALA A 63 18.29 -33.48 0.39
N PRO A 64 17.74 -33.16 1.58
CA PRO A 64 18.39 -33.45 2.84
C PRO A 64 18.61 -34.96 2.89
N LYS A 65 19.85 -35.38 2.60
CA LYS A 65 20.34 -36.62 3.19
C LYS A 65 20.23 -36.38 4.67
N ASP A 66 19.84 -37.40 5.43
CA ASP A 66 19.92 -37.45 6.90
C ASP A 66 21.39 -37.35 7.38
N ALA A 67 22.13 -36.37 6.87
CA ALA A 67 23.41 -35.96 7.36
C ALA A 67 23.13 -35.36 8.74
N ILE A 68 23.85 -35.89 9.72
CA ILE A 68 23.87 -35.42 11.11
C ILE A 68 24.33 -33.95 11.07
N THR A 69 23.38 -33.05 10.81
CA THR A 69 23.60 -31.62 10.87
C THR A 69 23.66 -31.30 12.35
N SER A 70 24.77 -30.73 12.80
CA SER A 70 24.90 -30.31 14.19
C SER A 70 23.81 -29.27 14.46
N LYS A 71 22.82 -29.64 15.28
CA LYS A 71 21.66 -28.82 15.60
C LYS A 71 22.00 -27.86 16.73
N GLY A 72 21.55 -26.62 16.60
CA GLY A 72 21.62 -25.65 17.69
C GLY A 72 20.66 -25.96 18.84
N THR A 73 20.84 -25.26 19.95
CA THR A 73 19.95 -25.37 21.12
C THR A 73 19.22 -24.05 21.38
N THR A 74 18.00 -24.15 21.92
CA THR A 74 17.15 -22.99 22.24
C THR A 74 16.87 -22.89 23.74
N ARG A 75 16.80 -21.65 24.26
CA ARG A 75 16.38 -21.36 25.63
C ARG A 75 15.42 -20.17 25.67
N PRO A 76 14.30 -20.23 26.42
CA PRO A 76 13.44 -19.07 26.64
C PRO A 76 14.17 -17.93 27.33
N VAL A 77 13.77 -16.70 27.03
CA VAL A 77 14.29 -15.47 27.65
C VAL A 77 13.15 -14.72 28.33
N GLU A 78 13.39 -14.21 29.55
CA GLU A 78 12.45 -13.36 30.28
C GLU A 78 12.64 -11.87 29.90
N GLY A 79 11.59 -11.06 30.02
CA GLY A 79 11.69 -9.61 29.91
C GLY A 79 11.35 -9.02 28.53
N ASP A 80 10.38 -9.58 27.81
CA ASP A 80 9.82 -8.94 26.63
C ASP A 80 8.70 -7.96 27.02
N TYR A 81 8.88 -6.67 26.73
CA TYR A 81 7.93 -5.62 27.10
C TYR A 81 6.86 -5.46 26.02
N LEU A 82 5.65 -5.04 26.38
CA LEU A 82 4.58 -4.77 25.41
C LEU A 82 4.13 -3.32 25.53
N ILE A 83 4.28 -2.56 24.46
CA ILE A 83 3.79 -1.19 24.35
C ILE A 83 2.43 -1.21 23.66
N ASP A 84 1.45 -0.52 24.24
CA ASP A 84 0.15 -0.31 23.61
C ASP A 84 0.09 1.09 23.01
N MET A 85 0.13 1.16 21.68
CA MET A 85 0.04 2.42 20.96
C MET A 85 -1.29 3.14 21.20
N ALA A 86 -2.41 2.40 21.27
CA ALA A 86 -3.72 3.00 21.48
C ALA A 86 -3.83 3.61 22.88
N ALA A 87 -3.28 2.93 23.89
CA ALA A 87 -3.24 3.45 25.26
C ALA A 87 -2.37 4.71 25.40
N LEU A 88 -1.38 4.87 24.52
CA LEU A 88 -0.49 6.04 24.46
C LEU A 88 -0.94 7.11 23.47
N ASP A 89 -2.11 6.93 22.83
CA ASP A 89 -2.64 7.81 21.77
C ASP A 89 -1.66 8.01 20.59
N ILE A 90 -0.87 6.97 20.30
CA ILE A 90 0.07 6.94 19.18
C ILE A 90 -0.63 6.28 18.00
N HIS A 91 -0.75 7.01 16.88
CA HIS A 91 -1.42 6.53 15.68
C HIS A 91 -0.42 6.33 14.53
N PRO A 92 -0.69 5.40 13.60
CA PRO A 92 0.10 5.28 12.38
C PRO A 92 0.15 6.61 11.60
N ALA A 93 1.35 7.01 11.17
CA ALA A 93 1.57 8.23 10.40
C ALA A 93 1.35 7.96 8.90
N ALA A 94 0.90 8.96 8.14
CA ALA A 94 0.62 8.77 6.71
C ALA A 94 1.88 8.50 5.86
N ALA A 95 3.06 8.85 6.37
CA ALA A 95 4.36 8.49 5.83
C ALA A 95 5.32 8.18 7.00
N PRO A 96 6.41 7.45 6.77
CA PRO A 96 7.42 7.26 7.80
C PRO A 96 7.99 8.61 8.27
N LEU A 97 8.12 8.79 9.58
CA LEU A 97 8.62 10.03 10.16
C LEU A 97 10.15 10.04 10.22
N PRO A 98 10.80 11.21 10.16
CA PRO A 98 12.24 11.30 10.40
C PRO A 98 12.58 10.87 11.83
N ILE A 99 13.68 10.14 11.98
CA ILE A 99 14.27 9.78 13.28
C ILE A 99 14.95 11.03 13.87
N ARG A 100 14.74 11.31 15.16
CA ARG A 100 15.15 12.58 15.82
C ARG A 100 16.66 12.80 15.83
N ALA A 101 17.47 11.74 15.85
CA ALA A 101 18.93 11.81 15.84
C ALA A 101 19.55 12.50 14.59
N LEU A 102 18.76 12.79 13.54
CA LEU A 102 19.22 13.42 12.29
C LEU A 102 18.91 14.93 12.18
N ALA A 103 18.42 15.57 13.25
CA ALA A 103 18.11 17.01 13.26
C ALA A 103 19.34 17.94 13.11
N VAL A 104 20.56 17.39 13.05
CA VAL A 104 21.79 18.12 12.74
C VAL A 104 22.35 17.66 11.37
N GLY A 105 21.63 17.99 10.30
CA GLY A 105 22.24 18.13 8.97
C GLY A 105 21.88 17.13 7.86
N ASN A 106 21.21 16.00 8.12
CA ASN A 106 20.82 15.04 7.08
C ASN A 106 19.35 14.60 7.24
N ALA A 107 18.42 15.41 6.73
CA ALA A 107 17.01 15.06 6.71
C ALA A 107 16.72 14.07 5.56
N GLY A 108 16.26 12.86 5.88
CA GLY A 108 15.49 12.05 4.94
C GLY A 108 15.81 10.57 4.89
N SER A 109 15.32 9.82 5.88
CA SER A 109 14.76 8.46 5.79
C SER A 109 14.78 7.89 7.22
N PRO A 110 13.87 7.00 7.60
CA PRO A 110 14.00 6.22 8.81
C PRO A 110 14.94 5.02 8.54
N GLU A 111 15.94 4.88 9.40
CA GLU A 111 16.82 3.72 9.53
C GLU A 111 15.97 2.45 9.39
N GLY A 112 16.30 1.58 8.44
CA GLY A 112 15.95 0.16 8.55
C GLY A 112 17.24 -0.49 9.02
N ALA A 113 17.32 -0.78 10.32
CA ALA A 113 18.52 -1.26 11.02
C ALA A 113 19.71 -0.29 10.93
N ALA A 114 19.80 0.66 11.88
CA ALA A 114 21.06 1.41 12.05
C ALA A 114 22.15 0.41 12.40
N MET A 115 23.26 0.43 11.67
CA MET A 115 24.36 -0.52 11.84
C MET A 115 25.68 0.17 11.57
N GLY A 116 26.72 -0.18 12.33
CA GLY A 116 28.07 0.38 12.22
C GLY A 116 28.59 1.07 13.48
N THR A 117 29.80 1.61 13.37
CA THR A 117 30.56 2.14 14.52
C THR A 117 29.81 3.29 15.19
N GLY A 118 29.43 3.10 16.46
CA GLY A 118 28.69 4.10 17.24
C GLY A 118 27.15 4.02 17.14
N LYS A 119 26.59 3.02 16.46
CA LYS A 119 25.14 2.74 16.40
C LYS A 119 24.78 1.44 17.13
N ALA A 120 23.49 1.25 17.41
CA ALA A 120 22.93 -0.02 17.88
C ALA A 120 22.17 -0.71 16.73
N PHE A 121 22.09 -2.04 16.72
CA PHE A 121 21.29 -2.77 15.73
C PHE A 121 19.80 -2.74 16.08
N MET A 122 18.93 -2.66 15.08
CA MET A 122 17.50 -2.93 15.22
C MET A 122 17.02 -3.92 14.15
N GLY A 123 16.37 -4.99 14.59
CA GLY A 123 15.59 -5.86 13.74
C GLY A 123 14.10 -5.77 14.08
N ILE A 124 13.25 -5.72 13.06
CA ILE A 124 11.78 -5.72 13.21
C ILE A 124 11.23 -7.00 12.59
N THR A 125 10.32 -7.65 13.30
CA THR A 125 9.70 -8.92 12.88
C THR A 125 8.88 -8.83 11.58
N HIS A 126 8.28 -7.67 11.30
CA HIS A 126 7.34 -7.45 10.19
C HIS A 126 7.72 -6.20 9.41
N GLU A 127 7.57 -6.26 8.08
CA GLU A 127 7.51 -5.06 7.25
C GLU A 127 6.09 -4.45 7.25
N VAL A 128 5.07 -5.30 7.35
CA VAL A 128 3.66 -4.91 7.46
C VAL A 128 2.99 -5.66 8.62
N ALA A 129 2.35 -4.92 9.52
CA ALA A 129 1.64 -5.45 10.66
C ALA A 129 0.16 -5.05 10.63
N ASN A 130 -0.68 -5.87 11.27
CA ASN A 130 -2.11 -5.59 11.42
C ASN A 130 -2.36 -4.34 12.26
N ALA A 131 -3.37 -3.56 11.92
CA ALA A 131 -3.98 -2.60 12.84
C ALA A 131 -4.81 -3.30 13.93
N SER A 132 -5.12 -2.59 15.00
CA SER A 132 -5.98 -3.04 16.11
C SER A 132 -5.60 -4.42 16.66
N THR A 133 -4.30 -4.72 16.70
CA THR A 133 -3.80 -6.06 17.04
C THR A 133 -2.86 -5.98 18.24
N THR A 134 -3.21 -6.72 19.28
CA THR A 134 -2.34 -6.91 20.44
C THR A 134 -1.08 -7.65 20.01
N ALA A 135 0.08 -7.10 20.35
CA ALA A 135 1.36 -7.62 19.92
C ALA A 135 1.39 -7.90 18.42
N ALA A 136 1.15 -6.86 17.62
CA ALA A 136 1.13 -6.93 16.18
C ALA A 136 2.53 -7.21 15.61
N PHE A 137 3.58 -6.62 16.17
CA PHE A 137 4.96 -6.84 15.76
C PHE A 137 5.92 -6.63 16.93
N GLY A 138 7.10 -7.24 16.82
CA GLY A 138 8.22 -7.08 17.76
C GLY A 138 9.41 -6.34 17.14
N ILE A 139 10.12 -5.62 18.00
CA ILE A 139 11.40 -4.95 17.78
C ILE A 139 12.43 -5.64 18.68
N LEU A 140 13.59 -5.97 18.12
CA LEU A 140 14.71 -6.56 18.83
C LEU A 140 15.97 -5.75 18.51
N THR A 141 16.59 -5.19 19.54
CA THR A 141 17.79 -4.35 19.41
C THR A 141 18.96 -4.91 20.19
N SER A 142 20.18 -4.60 19.73
CA SER A 142 21.41 -5.08 20.37
C SER A 142 22.58 -4.11 20.17
N GLY A 143 23.63 -4.30 20.97
CA GLY A 143 24.81 -3.43 20.95
C GLY A 143 24.75 -2.30 21.98
N TRP A 144 23.78 -2.35 22.90
CA TRP A 144 23.69 -1.45 24.04
C TRP A 144 24.79 -1.77 25.08
N ILE A 145 25.12 -0.79 25.93
CA ILE A 145 25.83 -1.05 27.18
C ILE A 145 24.91 -1.91 28.07
N ALA A 146 25.45 -2.97 28.65
CA ALA A 146 24.70 -3.85 29.55
C ALA A 146 24.01 -3.04 30.67
N GLY A 147 22.69 -3.22 30.83
CA GLY A 147 21.90 -2.51 31.82
C GLY A 147 21.61 -1.03 31.51
N GLU A 148 22.03 -0.49 30.36
CA GLU A 148 21.76 0.92 30.07
C GLU A 148 20.28 1.19 29.84
N SER A 149 19.84 2.40 30.21
CA SER A 149 18.49 2.86 29.92
C SER A 149 18.38 3.28 28.46
N VAL A 150 17.48 2.64 27.73
CA VAL A 150 17.16 2.89 26.33
C VAL A 150 15.77 3.51 26.25
N GLN A 151 15.70 4.70 25.66
CA GLN A 151 14.44 5.38 25.38
C GLN A 151 13.84 4.83 24.10
N VAL A 152 12.58 4.40 24.14
CA VAL A 152 11.85 3.86 22.99
C VAL A 152 10.84 4.91 22.53
N TYR A 153 10.99 5.37 21.30
CA TYR A 153 10.12 6.32 20.64
C TYR A 153 9.32 5.65 19.53
N LEU A 154 8.04 5.97 19.44
CA LEU A 154 7.18 5.58 18.32
C LEU A 154 6.58 6.84 17.71
N ASN A 155 6.78 7.03 16.41
CA ASN A 155 6.38 8.24 15.68
C ASN A 155 6.84 9.53 16.37
N GLY A 156 8.05 9.50 16.95
CA GLY A 156 8.65 10.61 17.67
C GLY A 156 8.08 10.86 19.08
N VAL A 157 7.10 10.09 19.55
CA VAL A 157 6.58 10.14 20.93
C VAL A 157 7.37 9.17 21.80
N LEU A 158 7.85 9.63 22.96
CA LEU A 158 8.50 8.74 23.93
C LEU A 158 7.46 7.77 24.49
N ALA A 159 7.54 6.51 24.09
CA ALA A 159 6.61 5.48 24.52
C ALA A 159 7.00 4.89 25.88
N THR A 160 8.29 4.65 26.10
CA THR A 160 8.81 4.13 27.37
C THR A 160 10.33 4.29 27.47
N THR A 161 10.89 3.98 28.63
CA THR A 161 12.34 3.82 28.83
C THR A 161 12.59 2.49 29.53
N LEU A 162 13.40 1.64 28.91
CA LEU A 162 13.63 0.25 29.34
C LEU A 162 15.13 0.00 29.50
N ALA A 163 15.50 -0.89 30.41
CA ALA A 163 16.90 -1.28 30.56
C ALA A 163 17.24 -2.39 29.55
N ALA A 164 18.35 -2.23 28.81
CA ALA A 164 18.94 -3.34 28.08
C ALA A 164 19.36 -4.45 29.06
N ASN A 165 19.27 -5.70 28.64
CA ASN A 165 19.64 -6.83 29.50
C ASN A 165 21.17 -6.88 29.77
N ALA A 166 21.62 -7.89 30.50
CA ALA A 166 23.05 -8.09 30.82
C ALA A 166 23.94 -8.26 29.58
N GLU A 167 23.33 -8.55 28.43
CA GLU A 167 23.99 -8.73 27.14
C GLU A 167 23.80 -7.54 26.18
N GLY A 168 23.27 -6.41 26.66
CA GLY A 168 23.07 -5.23 25.82
C GLY A 168 22.00 -5.42 24.74
N VAL A 169 21.01 -6.27 25.02
CA VAL A 169 19.86 -6.58 24.14
C VAL A 169 18.58 -6.07 24.77
N LEU A 170 17.68 -5.52 23.94
CA LEU A 170 16.34 -5.09 24.34
C LEU A 170 15.31 -5.65 23.35
N ALA A 171 14.21 -6.20 23.89
CA ALA A 171 13.09 -6.72 23.11
C ALA A 171 11.79 -6.01 23.50
N VAL A 172 11.09 -5.46 22.51
CA VAL A 172 9.87 -4.69 22.69
C VAL A 172 8.82 -5.15 21.69
N GLY A 173 7.70 -5.65 22.19
CA GLY A 173 6.48 -5.88 21.42
C GLY A 173 5.64 -4.62 21.32
N ILE A 174 4.97 -4.45 20.18
CA ILE A 174 4.08 -3.33 19.92
C ILE A 174 2.67 -3.85 19.61
N SER A 175 1.70 -3.42 20.40
CA SER A 175 0.27 -3.53 20.10
C SER A 175 -0.17 -2.30 19.32
N THR A 176 -0.89 -2.52 18.23
CA THR A 176 -1.36 -1.46 17.33
C THR A 176 -2.80 -1.06 17.65
N GLY A 177 -3.08 0.24 17.56
CA GLY A 177 -4.44 0.77 17.56
C GLY A 177 -5.10 0.71 16.18
N ALA A 178 -6.31 1.25 16.07
CA ALA A 178 -6.93 1.46 14.76
C ALA A 178 -6.12 2.45 13.93
N GLY A 179 -6.06 2.26 12.61
CA GLY A 179 -5.39 3.18 11.70
C GLY A 179 -4.65 2.46 10.57
N PHE A 180 -4.29 3.21 9.54
CA PHE A 180 -3.47 2.76 8.42
C PHE A 180 -2.35 3.76 8.22
N GLY A 181 -1.11 3.29 8.05
CA GLY A 181 0.03 4.17 7.89
C GLY A 181 1.33 3.50 8.29
N TYR A 182 2.22 4.25 8.93
CA TYR A 182 3.56 3.83 9.29
C TYR A 182 3.83 4.11 10.76
N VAL A 183 4.58 3.21 11.38
CA VAL A 183 5.15 3.41 12.71
C VAL A 183 6.65 3.44 12.53
N THR A 184 7.23 4.59 12.81
CA THR A 184 8.68 4.77 12.93
C THR A 184 9.07 4.50 14.37
N ALA A 185 9.88 3.49 14.60
CA ALA A 185 10.48 3.20 15.88
C ALA A 185 11.89 3.79 15.93
N GLU A 186 12.22 4.42 17.05
CA GLU A 186 13.56 4.94 17.34
C GLU A 186 13.93 4.53 18.77
N GLU A 187 15.13 4.02 18.96
CA GLU A 187 15.67 3.69 20.27
C GLU A 187 16.99 4.43 20.51
N ILE A 188 17.15 5.01 21.70
CA ILE A 188 18.33 5.82 22.07
C ILE A 188 18.83 5.41 23.45
N GLY A 189 20.10 4.99 23.54
CA GLY A 189 20.78 4.65 24.78
C GLY A 189 21.24 5.91 25.52
N LEU A 190 20.79 6.10 26.76
CA LEU A 190 21.10 7.29 27.56
C LEU A 190 22.56 7.35 28.02
N THR A 191 23.21 6.19 28.19
CA THR A 191 24.61 6.13 28.63
C THR A 191 25.55 6.12 27.44
N SER A 192 25.28 5.27 26.46
CA SER A 192 26.14 5.11 25.29
C SER A 192 25.98 6.22 24.26
N GLY A 193 24.83 6.90 24.24
CA GLY A 193 24.44 7.83 23.17
C GLY A 193 24.19 7.14 21.82
N LYS A 194 24.21 5.80 21.78
CA LYS A 194 23.90 5.04 20.57
C LYS A 194 22.42 5.20 20.24
N ASP A 195 22.12 5.12 18.96
CA ASP A 195 20.77 5.21 18.44
C ASP A 195 20.55 4.16 17.34
N THR A 196 19.28 3.83 17.15
CA THR A 196 18.84 2.93 16.08
C THR A 196 17.36 3.15 15.76
N GLY A 197 16.92 2.67 14.60
CA GLY A 197 15.53 2.81 14.19
C GLY A 197 15.09 1.86 13.10
N GLY A 198 13.78 1.90 12.86
CA GLY A 198 13.06 1.00 11.98
C GLY A 198 11.69 1.55 11.61
N VAL A 199 11.10 1.01 10.53
CA VAL A 199 9.72 1.30 10.15
C VAL A 199 8.95 0.03 9.94
N VAL A 200 7.71 0.03 10.38
CA VAL A 200 6.70 -0.94 9.98
C VAL A 200 5.50 -0.22 9.40
N GLN A 201 4.90 -0.79 8.35
CA GLN A 201 3.61 -0.34 7.86
C GLN A 201 2.49 -0.99 8.68
N ILE A 202 1.51 -0.20 9.11
CA ILE A 202 0.29 -0.68 9.73
C ILE A 202 -0.82 -0.67 8.69
N ALA A 203 -1.48 -1.81 8.49
CA ALA A 203 -2.52 -1.93 7.49
C ALA A 203 -3.68 -2.85 7.91
N ASN A 204 -4.81 -2.72 7.21
CA ASN A 204 -6.08 -3.42 7.51
C ASN A 204 -6.39 -4.58 6.55
N THR A 205 -5.55 -4.83 5.54
CA THR A 205 -5.70 -5.88 4.54
C THR A 205 -5.12 -7.23 4.99
N SER A 206 -5.91 -8.01 5.72
CA SER A 206 -5.63 -9.43 6.01
C SER A 206 -5.60 -10.29 4.70
N PRO A 207 -4.81 -11.38 4.62
CA PRO A 207 -4.02 -12.02 5.67
C PRO A 207 -2.58 -11.49 5.79
N TYR A 208 -2.14 -11.29 7.03
CA TYR A 208 -0.72 -11.03 7.35
C TYR A 208 -0.11 -12.25 8.02
N LEU A 209 1.16 -12.47 7.72
CA LEU A 209 1.91 -13.62 8.18
C LEU A 209 2.58 -13.37 9.53
N PRO A 210 3.00 -14.44 10.24
CA PRO A 210 3.97 -14.30 11.30
C PRO A 210 5.25 -13.60 10.85
N GLY A 211 5.93 -12.99 11.81
CA GLY A 211 7.21 -12.31 11.60
C GLY A 211 8.27 -12.82 12.57
N VAL A 212 9.53 -12.87 12.10
CA VAL A 212 10.70 -13.26 12.91
C VAL A 212 11.84 -12.31 12.63
N THR A 213 12.53 -11.91 13.70
CA THR A 213 13.78 -11.16 13.64
C THR A 213 14.81 -11.77 14.58
N GLY A 214 16.07 -11.39 14.44
CA GLY A 214 17.15 -11.88 15.27
C GLY A 214 18.26 -10.84 15.47
N ALA A 215 18.94 -10.91 16.61
CA ALA A 215 20.00 -10.00 17.01
C ALA A 215 21.08 -10.72 17.84
N PRO A 216 22.37 -10.35 17.76
CA PRO A 216 22.92 -9.29 16.90
C PRO A 216 22.95 -9.70 15.41
N HIS A 217 23.22 -8.73 14.53
CA HIS A 217 23.36 -8.94 13.08
C HIS A 217 24.41 -10.01 12.73
N ALA A 218 25.54 -10.01 13.46
CA ALA A 218 26.63 -10.95 13.27
C ALA A 218 26.89 -11.77 14.53
N ILE A 219 27.04 -13.08 14.35
CA ILE A 219 27.12 -14.06 15.42
C ILE A 219 28.54 -14.61 15.49
N ASN A 220 29.17 -14.52 16.67
CA ASN A 220 30.42 -15.23 16.92
C ASN A 220 30.14 -16.73 17.07
N THR A 221 30.53 -17.55 16.10
CA THR A 221 30.29 -19.01 16.10
C THR A 221 31.31 -19.82 16.90
N THR A 222 32.13 -19.17 17.74
CA THR A 222 33.10 -19.84 18.61
C THR A 222 32.38 -20.79 19.59
N PRO A 223 32.82 -22.06 19.70
CA PRO A 223 32.20 -23.03 20.58
C PRO A 223 32.11 -22.56 22.04
N GLY A 224 30.94 -22.73 22.65
CA GLY A 224 30.71 -22.42 24.07
C GLY A 224 30.29 -20.97 24.36
N THR A 225 30.44 -20.07 23.40
CA THR A 225 30.01 -18.65 23.53
C THR A 225 28.99 -18.23 22.47
N ALA A 226 28.88 -19.00 21.37
CA ALA A 226 27.98 -18.70 20.27
C ALA A 226 26.50 -18.74 20.64
N HIS A 227 25.86 -17.57 20.62
CA HIS A 227 24.42 -17.46 20.64
C HIS A 227 23.94 -16.12 20.08
N PHE A 228 22.66 -16.09 19.72
CA PHE A 228 21.93 -14.90 19.36
C PHE A 228 20.48 -15.04 19.82
N TYR A 229 19.74 -13.95 19.74
CA TYR A 229 18.34 -13.86 20.13
C TYR A 229 17.45 -13.95 18.90
N LEU A 230 16.36 -14.71 19.01
CA LEU A 230 15.29 -14.76 18.03
C LEU A 230 13.99 -14.30 18.69
N TYR A 231 13.27 -13.43 18.00
CA TYR A 231 12.00 -12.89 18.45
C TYR A 231 10.94 -13.07 17.36
N GLY A 232 9.83 -13.72 17.68
CA GLY A 232 8.78 -14.10 16.72
C GLY A 232 7.39 -13.72 17.18
N PHE A 233 6.54 -13.29 16.23
CA PHE A 233 5.21 -12.70 16.46
C PHE A 233 4.17 -13.26 15.49
N GLN A 234 2.89 -13.26 15.92
CA GLN A 234 1.73 -13.75 15.16
C GLN A 234 1.81 -15.23 14.75
N TYR A 235 2.46 -16.07 15.56
CA TYR A 235 2.40 -17.52 15.42
C TYR A 235 1.16 -18.09 16.14
N PRO A 236 0.74 -19.34 15.84
CA PRO A 236 -0.33 -19.99 16.59
C PRO A 236 -0.03 -19.99 18.10
N VAL A 237 -1.04 -19.66 18.92
CA VAL A 237 -0.88 -19.53 20.37
C VAL A 237 -0.56 -20.87 21.02
N SER A 238 0.28 -20.88 22.06
CA SER A 238 0.61 -22.07 22.84
C SER A 238 0.99 -23.31 22.00
N SER A 239 1.70 -23.08 20.89
CA SER A 239 1.96 -24.07 19.85
C SER A 239 3.45 -24.28 19.62
N SER A 240 3.80 -25.49 19.16
CA SER A 240 5.17 -25.84 18.78
C SER A 240 5.46 -25.37 17.35
N VAL A 241 6.38 -24.43 17.23
CA VAL A 241 6.79 -23.77 15.99
C VAL A 241 8.20 -24.27 15.61
N PRO A 242 8.39 -24.89 14.44
CA PRO A 242 9.72 -25.31 13.99
C PRO A 242 10.60 -24.13 13.58
N LEU A 243 11.87 -24.19 13.98
CA LEU A 243 12.93 -23.26 13.59
C LEU A 243 13.85 -23.93 12.57
N TYR A 244 14.18 -23.19 11.52
CA TYR A 244 15.02 -23.63 10.42
C TYR A 244 16.25 -22.75 10.29
N ARG A 245 17.31 -23.33 9.73
CA ARG A 245 18.47 -22.62 9.22
C ARG A 245 18.61 -22.99 7.76
N ASN A 246 18.51 -22.02 6.85
CA ASN A 246 18.57 -22.24 5.40
C ASN A 246 17.59 -23.36 4.96
N GLY A 247 16.35 -23.33 5.46
CA GLY A 247 15.33 -24.36 5.17
C GLY A 247 15.55 -25.71 5.86
N VAL A 248 16.64 -25.91 6.60
CA VAL A 248 16.93 -27.16 7.33
C VAL A 248 16.44 -27.06 8.76
N LEU A 249 15.54 -27.98 9.16
CA LEU A 249 14.96 -28.02 10.50
C LEU A 249 16.03 -28.19 11.59
N GLN A 250 16.06 -27.23 12.51
CA GLN A 250 16.98 -27.23 13.65
C GLN A 250 16.31 -27.80 14.89
N THR A 251 15.27 -27.11 15.36
CA THR A 251 14.58 -27.41 16.62
C THR A 251 13.16 -26.85 16.57
N THR A 252 12.41 -26.93 17.66
CA THR A 252 11.10 -26.32 17.83
C THR A 252 11.09 -25.39 19.03
N VAL A 253 10.33 -24.30 18.96
CA VAL A 253 10.06 -23.37 20.06
C VAL A 253 8.59 -23.39 20.42
N LEU A 254 8.27 -23.16 21.69
CA LEU A 254 6.91 -23.02 22.16
C LEU A 254 6.52 -21.54 22.18
N THR A 255 5.40 -21.20 21.54
CA THR A 255 4.83 -19.85 21.61
C THR A 255 4.06 -19.66 22.91
N ASN A 256 4.02 -18.42 23.40
CA ASN A 256 3.19 -18.05 24.55
C ASN A 256 1.70 -17.89 24.17
N GLY A 257 0.87 -17.53 25.14
CA GLY A 257 -0.58 -17.32 24.95
C GLY A 257 -0.96 -16.18 24.00
N SER A 258 0.02 -15.41 23.51
CA SER A 258 -0.16 -14.37 22.50
C SER A 258 0.49 -14.72 21.16
N GLY A 259 0.94 -15.97 20.97
CA GLY A 259 1.53 -16.39 19.70
C GLY A 259 2.94 -15.85 19.46
N ARG A 260 3.69 -15.60 20.54
CA ARG A 260 5.06 -15.03 20.48
C ARG A 260 6.07 -15.97 21.07
N PHE A 261 7.31 -15.88 20.61
CA PHE A 261 8.45 -16.51 21.28
C PHE A 261 9.61 -15.53 21.36
N PHE A 262 10.35 -15.58 22.48
CA PHE A 262 11.62 -14.90 22.65
C PHE A 262 12.63 -15.90 23.19
N VAL A 263 13.63 -16.24 22.38
CA VAL A 263 14.56 -17.32 22.69
C VAL A 263 15.98 -16.92 22.35
N THR A 264 16.92 -17.48 23.10
CA THR A 264 18.32 -17.55 22.71
C THR A 264 18.52 -18.81 21.87
N TYR A 265 19.15 -18.69 20.71
CA TYR A 265 19.57 -19.81 19.86
C TYR A 265 21.10 -19.88 19.80
N SER A 266 21.67 -21.04 20.13
CA SER A 266 23.09 -21.31 19.98
C SER A 266 23.33 -22.17 18.74
N PRO A 267 23.84 -21.60 17.63
CA PRO A 267 24.16 -22.38 16.45
C PRO A 267 25.32 -23.34 16.71
N ALA A 268 25.37 -24.43 15.93
CA ALA A 268 26.57 -25.22 15.84
C ALA A 268 27.74 -24.40 15.27
N LYS A 269 28.97 -24.85 15.51
CA LYS A 269 30.16 -24.22 14.92
C LYS A 269 30.07 -24.28 13.40
N ASN A 270 30.07 -23.09 12.78
CA ASN A 270 30.13 -22.91 11.34
C ASN A 270 31.37 -22.08 10.98
N GLY A 271 31.84 -22.17 9.74
CA GLY A 271 32.86 -21.25 9.21
C GLY A 271 32.25 -19.87 8.91
N ASP A 272 33.08 -18.93 8.45
CA ASP A 272 32.62 -17.58 8.12
C ASP A 272 31.64 -17.61 6.94
N THR A 273 30.35 -17.39 7.23
CA THR A 273 29.22 -17.56 6.32
C THR A 273 28.05 -16.66 6.74
N SER A 274 26.86 -16.93 6.23
CA SER A 274 25.60 -16.29 6.61
C SER A 274 24.46 -17.28 6.40
N ALA A 275 23.37 -17.11 7.14
CA ALA A 275 22.21 -17.98 7.02
C ALA A 275 20.90 -17.22 7.23
N VAL A 276 19.85 -17.76 6.63
CA VAL A 276 18.48 -17.39 6.98
C VAL A 276 18.03 -18.27 8.14
N TYR A 277 17.69 -17.63 9.25
CA TYR A 277 16.99 -18.27 10.36
C TYR A 277 15.52 -17.96 10.23
N SER A 278 14.70 -19.00 10.07
CA SER A 278 13.27 -18.88 9.81
C SER A 278 12.44 -19.76 10.72
N ALA A 279 11.13 -19.48 10.78
CA ALA A 279 10.18 -20.29 11.52
C ALA A 279 8.84 -20.42 10.77
N ASP A 280 8.26 -21.62 10.82
CA ASP A 280 6.99 -21.96 10.16
C ASP A 280 5.86 -22.06 11.19
N THR A 281 4.65 -21.59 10.87
CA THR A 281 3.44 -21.76 11.68
C THR A 281 3.04 -23.19 12.02
N VAL A 282 3.44 -24.19 11.24
CA VAL A 282 3.02 -25.59 11.44
C VAL A 282 4.19 -26.55 11.52
N ASN A 283 3.97 -27.65 12.25
CA ASN A 283 4.91 -28.76 12.40
C ASN A 283 4.22 -30.07 12.01
N PRO A 284 4.68 -30.82 10.98
CA PRO A 284 5.82 -30.54 10.09
C PRO A 284 5.55 -29.38 9.10
N SER A 285 6.59 -28.91 8.39
CA SER A 285 6.55 -27.77 7.44
C SER A 285 5.45 -27.89 6.38
N GLY A 286 4.97 -26.76 5.89
CA GLY A 286 3.89 -26.66 4.91
C GLY A 286 2.86 -25.59 5.25
N GLY A 287 3.19 -24.68 6.16
CA GLY A 287 2.33 -23.58 6.57
C GLY A 287 2.82 -22.29 5.97
N VAL A 288 3.42 -21.48 6.81
CA VAL A 288 3.76 -20.10 6.51
C VAL A 288 5.08 -19.77 7.18
N THR A 289 6.09 -19.42 6.37
CA THR A 289 7.46 -19.14 6.84
C THR A 289 7.82 -17.65 6.75
N ALA A 290 8.50 -17.17 7.79
CA ALA A 290 9.21 -15.89 7.82
C ALA A 290 10.61 -16.10 8.39
N GLY A 291 11.57 -15.27 7.99
CA GLY A 291 12.95 -15.38 8.48
C GLY A 291 13.79 -14.12 8.33
N VAL A 292 14.95 -14.16 8.97
CA VAL A 292 15.95 -13.10 9.03
C VAL A 292 17.30 -13.62 8.56
N SER A 293 18.05 -12.78 7.85
CA SER A 293 19.42 -13.08 7.44
C SER A 293 20.39 -12.63 8.53
N LEU A 294 21.19 -13.55 9.05
CA LEU A 294 22.25 -13.24 10.02
C LEU A 294 23.61 -13.69 9.49
N GLU A 295 24.63 -12.89 9.78
CA GLU A 295 26.02 -13.20 9.45
C GLU A 295 26.62 -14.10 10.54
N GLU A 296 27.40 -15.11 10.15
CA GLU A 296 28.02 -16.08 11.06
C GLU A 296 29.52 -16.06 10.86
N ARG A 297 30.30 -15.67 11.87
CA ARG A 297 31.75 -15.49 11.68
C ARG A 297 32.54 -15.59 12.97
N ALA A 298 33.77 -16.04 12.88
CA ALA A 298 34.59 -16.31 14.06
C ALA A 298 35.07 -15.03 14.77
N ASP A 299 35.17 -13.92 14.05
CA ASP A 299 35.70 -12.63 14.50
C ASP A 299 34.62 -11.61 14.92
N ALA A 300 33.34 -11.96 14.83
CA ALA A 300 32.27 -11.13 15.43
C ALA A 300 32.49 -10.97 16.94
N GLY A 301 31.98 -9.88 17.51
CA GLY A 301 32.08 -9.64 18.95
C GLY A 301 31.41 -10.76 19.75
N THR A 302 32.00 -11.12 20.90
CA THR A 302 31.29 -11.95 21.88
C THR A 302 30.19 -11.11 22.56
N PRO A 303 29.02 -11.69 22.88
CA PRO A 303 27.99 -11.01 23.70
C PRO A 303 28.62 -10.36 24.95
N PRO A 304 28.31 -9.09 25.33
CA PRO A 304 27.22 -8.20 24.86
C PRO A 304 27.52 -7.37 23.59
N VAL A 305 28.75 -7.39 23.08
CA VAL A 305 29.26 -6.29 22.24
C VAL A 305 28.70 -6.31 20.81
N GLY A 306 27.99 -7.38 20.42
CA GLY A 306 27.30 -7.49 19.13
C GLY A 306 28.24 -7.45 17.92
N ASP A 307 27.73 -6.91 16.80
CA ASP A 307 28.46 -6.74 15.55
C ASP A 307 29.59 -5.68 15.69
N GLN A 308 30.83 -6.15 15.64
CA GLN A 308 32.04 -5.31 15.62
C GLN A 308 32.73 -5.33 14.25
N ASN A 309 32.03 -5.81 13.23
CA ASN A 309 32.62 -6.02 11.93
C ASN A 309 32.94 -4.69 11.26
N ALA A 310 34.08 -4.67 10.58
CA ALA A 310 34.47 -3.50 9.80
C ALA A 310 33.51 -3.24 8.64
N ALA A 311 32.84 -4.28 8.13
CA ALA A 311 31.77 -4.20 7.13
C ALA A 311 30.62 -5.17 7.47
N TRP A 312 29.41 -4.80 7.05
CA TRP A 312 28.17 -5.52 7.30
C TRP A 312 27.21 -5.40 6.10
N VAL A 313 26.19 -6.26 6.05
CA VAL A 313 25.14 -6.24 5.02
C VAL A 313 23.75 -6.49 5.59
N PHE A 314 22.79 -5.67 5.17
CA PHE A 314 21.38 -5.77 5.51
C PHE A 314 20.56 -6.16 4.28
N PHE A 315 19.52 -6.95 4.53
CA PHE A 315 18.47 -7.28 3.57
C PHE A 315 17.14 -6.80 4.13
N ASP A 316 16.34 -6.11 3.31
CA ASP A 316 14.98 -5.71 3.71
C ASP A 316 14.14 -6.93 4.09
N HIS A 317 14.29 -8.03 3.34
CA HIS A 317 13.77 -9.35 3.69
C HIS A 317 14.74 -10.47 3.30
N ALA A 318 14.74 -11.52 4.13
CA ALA A 318 15.60 -12.68 3.94
C ALA A 318 14.91 -13.88 3.30
N THR A 319 13.59 -13.81 3.06
CA THR A 319 12.78 -14.91 2.53
C THR A 319 11.93 -14.48 1.35
N LEU A 320 11.85 -15.31 0.30
CA LEU A 320 11.10 -15.06 -0.93
C LEU A 320 10.27 -16.30 -1.31
N ASN A 321 9.15 -16.09 -2.01
CA ASN A 321 8.31 -17.19 -2.51
C ASN A 321 9.04 -17.95 -3.61
N SER A 322 9.23 -19.26 -3.45
CA SER A 322 9.97 -20.05 -4.46
C SER A 322 9.23 -20.23 -5.80
N GLY A 323 7.90 -20.18 -5.82
CA GLY A 323 7.11 -20.36 -7.04
C GLY A 323 7.12 -19.15 -7.98
N THR A 324 7.34 -17.96 -7.42
CA THR A 324 7.33 -16.69 -8.17
C THR A 324 8.66 -15.95 -8.15
N GLY A 325 9.48 -16.16 -7.12
CA GLY A 325 10.67 -15.38 -6.85
C GLY A 325 10.33 -14.01 -6.26
N GLY A 326 11.13 -13.01 -6.61
CA GLY A 326 10.94 -11.62 -6.22
C GLY A 326 12.27 -10.91 -6.05
N ASP A 327 12.23 -9.60 -5.79
CA ASP A 327 13.44 -8.84 -5.51
C ASP A 327 13.60 -8.58 -4.02
N ALA A 328 14.84 -8.47 -3.57
CA ALA A 328 15.26 -8.03 -2.24
C ALA A 328 16.19 -6.80 -2.35
N VAL A 329 16.04 -5.86 -1.44
CA VAL A 329 17.00 -4.75 -1.28
C VAL A 329 18.19 -5.26 -0.47
N VAL A 330 19.39 -4.97 -0.97
CA VAL A 330 20.65 -5.26 -0.28
C VAL A 330 21.36 -3.94 0.01
N VAL A 331 21.87 -3.80 1.23
CA VAL A 331 22.68 -2.65 1.64
C VAL A 331 23.91 -3.16 2.37
N GLY A 332 25.09 -2.86 1.84
CA GLY A 332 26.36 -3.08 2.52
C GLY A 332 26.93 -1.77 3.06
N LYS A 333 27.62 -1.81 4.18
CA LYS A 333 28.34 -0.64 4.71
C LYS A 333 29.63 -1.07 5.41
N GLY A 334 30.48 -0.09 5.67
CA GLY A 334 31.75 -0.28 6.33
C GLY A 334 32.88 -0.55 5.33
N PHE A 335 32.66 -0.23 4.05
CA PHE A 335 33.70 -0.22 3.03
C PHE A 335 34.47 1.11 3.08
N GLU A 336 35.62 1.18 2.44
CA GLU A 336 36.37 2.42 2.25
C GLU A 336 35.64 3.31 1.24
N PRO A 337 35.52 4.63 1.49
CA PRO A 337 34.88 5.54 0.55
C PRO A 337 35.48 5.47 -0.86
N GLY A 338 34.63 5.28 -1.87
CA GLY A 338 35.05 5.15 -3.26
C GLY A 338 35.69 3.82 -3.65
N GLU A 339 35.79 2.84 -2.75
CA GLU A 339 36.35 1.53 -3.10
C GLU A 339 35.39 0.71 -3.97
N THR A 340 35.95 -0.20 -4.78
CA THR A 340 35.13 -1.16 -5.53
C THR A 340 34.72 -2.30 -4.60
N VAL A 341 33.42 -2.56 -4.50
CA VAL A 341 32.86 -3.68 -3.74
C VAL A 341 32.36 -4.73 -4.72
N THR A 342 33.00 -5.89 -4.71
CA THR A 342 32.59 -7.05 -5.49
C THR A 342 31.49 -7.81 -4.77
N PHE A 343 30.37 -8.01 -5.44
CA PHE A 343 29.32 -8.94 -5.05
C PHE A 343 29.61 -10.31 -5.69
N SER A 344 29.60 -11.35 -4.86
CA SER A 344 29.83 -12.74 -5.26
C SER A 344 28.84 -13.68 -4.57
N GLY A 345 28.70 -14.91 -5.08
CA GLY A 345 27.78 -15.93 -4.56
C GLY A 345 26.35 -15.78 -5.08
N CYS A 346 25.72 -14.63 -4.86
CA CYS A 346 24.35 -14.38 -5.33
C CYS A 346 24.32 -13.72 -6.71
N VAL A 347 25.30 -12.87 -6.98
CA VAL A 347 25.56 -12.25 -8.28
C VAL A 347 27.05 -12.15 -8.52
N SER A 348 27.48 -11.86 -9.74
CA SER A 348 28.82 -11.42 -10.09
C SER A 348 28.75 -10.01 -10.67
N THR A 349 28.82 -9.01 -9.80
CA THR A 349 28.85 -7.59 -10.18
C THR A 349 29.76 -6.81 -9.24
N THR A 350 30.12 -5.61 -9.64
CA THR A 350 30.81 -4.65 -8.76
C THR A 350 30.00 -3.37 -8.62
N VAL A 351 30.08 -2.77 -7.45
CA VAL A 351 29.47 -1.48 -7.11
C VAL A 351 30.52 -0.64 -6.40
N THR A 352 30.61 0.65 -6.71
CA THR A 352 31.52 1.56 -6.01
C THR A 352 30.87 2.04 -4.71
N ALA A 353 31.58 1.93 -3.59
CA ALA A 353 31.14 2.46 -2.31
C ALA A 353 31.04 4.00 -2.35
N ASP A 354 30.01 4.55 -1.72
CA ASP A 354 29.80 6.00 -1.63
C ASP A 354 30.78 6.69 -0.65
N ALA A 355 30.55 7.97 -0.36
CA ALA A 355 31.43 8.76 0.52
C ALA A 355 31.40 8.25 1.98
N GLU A 356 30.35 7.53 2.35
CA GLU A 356 30.11 6.95 3.67
C GLU A 356 30.56 5.48 3.74
N GLY A 357 31.12 4.93 2.64
CA GLY A 357 31.54 3.54 2.58
C GLY A 357 30.37 2.57 2.47
N ALA A 358 29.25 3.00 1.91
CA ALA A 358 28.05 2.21 1.71
C ALA A 358 27.84 1.82 0.24
N VAL A 359 27.19 0.69 0.03
CA VAL A 359 26.71 0.20 -1.26
C VAL A 359 25.27 -0.25 -1.10
N ALA A 360 24.43 -0.03 -2.10
CA ALA A 360 23.07 -0.57 -2.11
C ALA A 360 22.64 -0.99 -3.51
N GLY A 361 21.69 -1.91 -3.56
CA GLY A 361 21.13 -2.39 -4.81
C GLY A 361 19.84 -3.17 -4.59
N VAL A 362 19.21 -3.53 -5.70
CA VAL A 362 18.08 -4.45 -5.74
C VAL A 362 18.54 -5.73 -6.41
N LEU A 363 18.35 -6.86 -5.75
CA LEU A 363 18.65 -8.20 -6.24
C LEU A 363 17.36 -8.89 -6.65
N SER A 364 17.24 -9.27 -7.92
CA SER A 364 16.05 -9.97 -8.44
C SER A 364 16.24 -11.48 -8.50
N PHE A 365 15.41 -12.23 -7.81
CA PHE A 365 15.43 -13.69 -7.82
C PHE A 365 14.26 -14.23 -8.65
N GLY A 366 14.56 -15.08 -9.62
CA GLY A 366 13.58 -15.87 -10.35
C GLY A 366 13.02 -17.01 -9.51
N ALA A 367 11.97 -17.66 -10.01
CA ALA A 367 11.38 -18.82 -9.37
C ALA A 367 12.38 -19.98 -9.24
N GLY A 368 12.34 -20.64 -8.09
CA GLY A 368 13.18 -21.78 -7.74
C GLY A 368 13.39 -21.86 -6.23
N ALA A 369 13.15 -23.03 -5.62
CA ALA A 369 13.42 -23.21 -4.20
C ALA A 369 14.93 -23.37 -3.96
N GLY A 370 15.44 -22.73 -2.92
CA GLY A 370 16.86 -22.81 -2.59
C GLY A 370 17.38 -21.64 -1.79
N VAL A 371 18.69 -21.58 -1.66
CA VAL A 371 19.38 -20.55 -0.86
C VAL A 371 20.36 -19.80 -1.75
N SER A 372 20.45 -18.49 -1.57
CA SER A 372 21.40 -17.64 -2.28
C SER A 372 22.18 -16.79 -1.28
N GLN A 373 23.47 -17.09 -1.12
CA GLN A 373 24.38 -16.32 -0.28
C GLN A 373 25.01 -15.19 -1.08
N CYS A 374 24.91 -13.97 -0.58
CA CYS A 374 25.63 -12.80 -1.06
C CYS A 374 26.87 -12.53 -0.22
N VAL A 375 28.00 -12.39 -0.89
CA VAL A 375 29.27 -11.96 -0.31
C VAL A 375 29.68 -10.64 -0.95
N LEU A 376 29.78 -9.59 -0.15
CA LEU A 376 30.29 -8.28 -0.55
C LEU A 376 31.72 -8.17 -0.08
N THR A 377 32.66 -7.87 -0.98
CA THR A 377 34.10 -7.77 -0.69
C THR A 377 34.65 -6.45 -1.22
N GLY A 378 35.16 -5.61 -0.33
CA GLY A 378 35.89 -4.40 -0.69
C GLY A 378 37.26 -4.78 -1.27
N GLU A 379 37.53 -4.36 -2.51
CA GLU A 379 38.77 -4.72 -3.20
C GLU A 379 40.00 -4.04 -2.60
N THR A 380 39.84 -2.84 -2.02
CA THR A 380 40.95 -2.08 -1.43
C THR A 380 41.10 -2.42 0.05
N SER A 381 40.00 -2.38 0.79
CA SER A 381 39.99 -2.61 2.23
C SER A 381 40.11 -4.09 2.61
N GLY A 382 39.77 -5.00 1.68
CA GLY A 382 39.63 -6.43 1.95
C GLY A 382 38.48 -6.77 2.89
N ARG A 383 37.63 -5.80 3.25
CA ARG A 383 36.52 -5.99 4.18
C ARG A 383 35.43 -6.82 3.53
N VAL A 384 34.78 -7.65 4.34
CA VAL A 384 33.80 -8.61 3.87
C VAL A 384 32.53 -8.56 4.71
N ALA A 385 31.39 -8.56 4.01
CA ALA A 385 30.06 -8.67 4.59
C ALA A 385 29.29 -9.82 3.92
N ARG A 386 28.44 -10.52 4.68
CA ARG A 386 27.70 -11.69 4.19
C ARG A 386 26.25 -11.68 4.59
N GLY A 387 25.37 -12.02 3.66
CA GLY A 387 23.98 -12.31 3.99
C GLY A 387 23.39 -13.30 3.01
N THR A 388 22.21 -13.81 3.36
CA THR A 388 21.61 -14.96 2.68
C THR A 388 20.14 -14.70 2.46
N ILE A 389 19.64 -15.12 1.30
CA ILE A 389 18.21 -15.15 0.98
C ILE A 389 17.77 -16.60 0.78
N LEU A 390 16.60 -16.93 1.30
CA LEU A 390 15.94 -18.23 1.17
C LEU A 390 14.71 -18.09 0.27
N LEU A 391 14.67 -18.84 -0.83
CA LEU A 391 13.48 -19.03 -1.64
C LEU A 391 12.78 -20.32 -1.19
N ASP A 392 11.59 -20.19 -0.63
CA ASP A 392 10.86 -21.29 -0.01
C ASP A 392 9.37 -21.27 -0.43
N PRO A 393 8.73 -22.43 -0.70
CA PRO A 393 7.32 -22.49 -1.08
C PRO A 393 6.36 -21.97 -0.01
N ASP A 394 6.72 -22.04 1.27
CA ASP A 394 5.86 -21.64 2.39
C ASP A 394 5.94 -20.12 2.66
N VAL A 395 6.75 -19.40 1.91
CA VAL A 395 6.79 -17.93 1.94
C VAL A 395 5.65 -17.40 1.08
N SER A 396 4.53 -17.07 1.73
CA SER A 396 3.26 -16.68 1.08
C SER A 396 2.80 -15.26 1.42
N ASN A 397 3.65 -14.41 2.02
CA ASN A 397 3.28 -13.08 2.53
C ASN A 397 3.01 -12.06 1.44
N LEU A 398 2.10 -11.15 1.79
CA LEU A 398 2.12 -9.78 1.30
C LEU A 398 3.36 -9.06 1.85
N ARG A 399 4.17 -8.50 0.96
CA ARG A 399 5.38 -7.74 1.32
C ARG A 399 5.06 -6.26 1.51
N GLY A 400 5.85 -5.61 2.38
CA GLY A 400 5.76 -4.18 2.64
C GLY A 400 6.60 -3.36 1.67
N LEU A 401 7.04 -2.19 2.12
CA LEU A 401 7.94 -1.37 1.32
C LEU A 401 9.35 -1.96 1.27
N ARG A 402 9.94 -1.84 0.08
CA ARG A 402 11.39 -1.89 -0.10
C ARG A 402 12.01 -0.72 0.67
N SER A 403 12.86 -1.01 1.63
CA SER A 403 13.51 0.02 2.46
C SER A 403 14.98 0.17 2.11
N PHE A 404 15.40 1.41 1.81
CA PHE A 404 16.81 1.80 1.75
C PHE A 404 17.12 2.64 2.98
N PRO A 405 18.14 2.30 3.77
CA PRO A 405 18.54 3.12 4.90
C PRO A 405 19.10 4.47 4.41
N PRO A 406 18.93 5.55 5.19
CA PRO A 406 19.27 6.93 4.80
C PRO A 406 20.76 7.14 4.56
N SER A 407 21.59 6.31 5.18
CA SER A 407 23.05 6.43 5.16
C SER A 407 23.71 6.04 3.83
N VAL A 408 22.92 5.72 2.80
CA VAL A 408 23.38 5.46 1.42
C VAL A 408 23.00 6.63 0.49
N THR A 409 22.92 7.86 1.02
CA THR A 409 22.42 9.00 0.24
C THR A 409 23.44 9.44 -0.80
N ARG A 410 23.20 9.05 -2.06
CA ARG A 410 23.37 10.03 -3.13
C ARG A 410 22.35 11.15 -2.90
N ALA A 411 22.77 12.25 -2.29
CA ALA A 411 22.16 13.54 -2.53
C ALA A 411 22.27 13.85 -4.04
N PRO A 412 21.18 14.03 -4.80
CA PRO A 412 21.25 14.85 -6.00
C PRO A 412 21.27 16.32 -5.57
N ALA A 413 21.86 17.17 -6.40
CA ALA A 413 21.99 18.62 -6.26
C ALA A 413 20.72 19.34 -5.72
N PRO A 414 20.84 20.59 -5.22
CA PRO A 414 19.76 21.29 -4.52
C PRO A 414 18.50 21.37 -5.38
N GLY A 415 17.41 20.75 -4.93
CA GLY A 415 16.08 20.91 -5.55
C GLY A 415 15.20 19.67 -5.73
N ASN A 416 15.62 18.43 -5.43
CA ASN A 416 14.79 17.24 -5.72
C ASN A 416 14.53 16.33 -4.52
N MET A 417 13.26 15.95 -4.36
CA MET A 417 12.73 14.96 -3.42
C MET A 417 13.41 13.59 -3.53
N ILE A 418 13.56 12.92 -2.38
CA ILE A 418 13.95 11.52 -2.26
C ILE A 418 12.75 10.66 -2.69
N PRO A 419 12.85 9.83 -3.74
CA PRO A 419 11.78 8.91 -4.08
C PRO A 419 11.79 7.75 -3.08
N ILE A 420 10.89 7.78 -2.10
CA ILE A 420 10.44 6.54 -1.47
C ILE A 420 9.68 5.80 -2.58
N LEU A 421 10.30 4.78 -3.16
CA LEU A 421 9.61 3.89 -4.09
C LEU A 421 8.63 3.03 -3.28
N ALA A 422 7.52 3.62 -2.85
CA ALA A 422 6.32 2.91 -2.47
C ALA A 422 5.65 2.41 -3.76
N THR A 423 6.31 1.52 -4.51
CA THR A 423 5.58 0.69 -5.46
C THR A 423 4.63 -0.15 -4.63
N LYS A 424 3.33 0.16 -4.69
CA LYS A 424 2.29 -0.84 -4.48
C LYS A 424 2.61 -2.00 -5.42
N LEU A 425 3.35 -3.00 -4.94
CA LEU A 425 3.46 -4.25 -5.66
C LEU A 425 2.20 -5.03 -5.32
N PRO A 426 1.38 -5.42 -6.32
CA PRO A 426 0.36 -6.44 -6.10
C PRO A 426 1.04 -7.73 -5.65
N ALA A 427 0.31 -8.56 -4.90
CA ALA A 427 0.74 -9.92 -4.58
C ALA A 427 1.14 -10.64 -5.88
N ASN A 428 2.36 -11.17 -5.90
CA ASN A 428 3.04 -11.91 -6.98
C ASN A 428 3.81 -11.07 -7.99
N ALA A 429 5.13 -11.00 -7.79
CA ALA A 429 6.09 -10.70 -8.83
C ALA A 429 6.52 -12.00 -9.52
N ALA A 430 6.17 -12.20 -10.79
CA ALA A 430 6.90 -13.04 -11.73
C ALA A 430 6.61 -12.66 -13.20
N GLY A 431 7.66 -12.33 -13.95
CA GLY A 431 7.81 -12.63 -15.39
C GLY A 431 7.08 -11.75 -16.42
N ALA A 432 7.83 -10.88 -17.08
CA ALA A 432 7.39 -10.02 -18.18
C ALA A 432 6.95 -10.78 -19.46
N SER A 433 5.85 -10.34 -20.06
CA SER A 433 5.84 -10.00 -21.48
C SER A 433 5.47 -8.52 -21.58
N THR A 434 6.19 -7.79 -22.41
CA THR A 434 6.05 -6.34 -22.61
C THR A 434 4.58 -5.95 -22.77
N PRO A 435 3.99 -5.15 -21.86
CA PRO A 435 2.65 -4.65 -22.09
C PRO A 435 2.75 -3.66 -23.25
N THR A 436 2.23 -4.10 -24.41
CA THR A 436 1.54 -3.14 -25.29
C THR A 436 0.64 -2.31 -24.39
N PRO A 437 0.64 -0.96 -24.45
CA PRO A 437 -0.02 -0.11 -23.46
C PRO A 437 -1.43 -0.62 -23.18
N THR A 438 -1.57 -1.38 -22.10
CA THR A 438 -2.86 -1.87 -21.64
C THR A 438 -3.54 -0.64 -21.08
N PRO A 439 -4.73 -0.27 -21.58
CA PRO A 439 -5.44 0.89 -21.06
C PRO A 439 -5.51 0.78 -19.53
N THR A 440 -5.22 1.88 -18.86
CA THR A 440 -5.38 2.05 -17.40
C THR A 440 -6.58 1.26 -16.94
N PRO A 441 -6.48 0.36 -15.93
CA PRO A 441 -7.61 -0.45 -15.50
C PRO A 441 -8.75 0.49 -15.09
N THR A 442 -9.68 0.70 -16.02
CA THR A 442 -10.93 1.37 -15.76
C THR A 442 -11.72 0.39 -14.92
N CYS A 443 -12.03 0.77 -13.69
CA CYS A 443 -13.01 0.10 -12.86
C CYS A 443 -14.25 -0.18 -13.74
N PRO A 444 -14.56 -1.46 -14.05
CA PRO A 444 -15.57 -1.78 -15.04
C PRO A 444 -16.91 -1.21 -14.58
N LEU A 445 -17.61 -0.55 -15.50
CA LEU A 445 -18.93 0.00 -15.22
C LEU A 445 -19.90 -1.14 -14.90
N PRO A 446 -20.80 -0.97 -13.91
CA PRO A 446 -21.03 0.25 -13.14
C PRO A 446 -20.09 0.38 -11.92
N GLN A 447 -19.62 1.61 -11.66
CA GLN A 447 -18.88 1.98 -10.46
C GLN A 447 -19.88 2.50 -9.43
N ALA A 448 -19.99 1.90 -8.25
CA ALA A 448 -20.91 2.35 -7.22
C ALA A 448 -20.16 2.71 -5.94
N TYR A 449 -20.70 3.61 -5.13
CA TYR A 449 -20.15 3.86 -3.80
C TYR A 449 -20.79 2.92 -2.78
N ASN A 450 -19.98 2.35 -1.91
CA ASN A 450 -20.45 1.74 -0.67
C ASN A 450 -20.14 2.68 0.48
N TYR A 451 -20.99 2.69 1.52
CA TYR A 451 -20.75 3.48 2.72
C TYR A 451 -20.76 2.62 3.98
N THR A 452 -19.99 3.05 4.97
CA THR A 452 -20.07 2.55 6.35
C THR A 452 -20.32 3.70 7.29
N VAL A 453 -21.03 3.43 8.39
CA VAL A 453 -21.36 4.42 9.42
C VAL A 453 -20.50 4.15 10.65
N THR A 454 -19.86 5.20 11.17
CA THR A 454 -19.03 5.21 12.36
C THR A 454 -19.24 6.52 13.11
N THR A 455 -18.50 6.73 14.18
CA THR A 455 -18.27 8.05 14.79
C THR A 455 -16.92 8.61 14.33
N GLY A 456 -16.79 9.93 14.33
CA GLY A 456 -15.59 10.63 13.89
C GLY A 456 -15.57 12.07 14.37
N SER A 457 -14.47 12.77 14.11
CA SER A 457 -14.30 14.18 14.49
C SER A 457 -14.85 15.11 13.41
N TYR A 458 -15.39 16.25 13.83
CA TYR A 458 -15.84 17.33 12.97
C TYR A 458 -14.75 18.41 12.84
N LEU A 459 -14.53 18.90 11.63
CA LEU A 459 -13.43 19.80 11.26
C LEU A 459 -13.98 21.08 10.59
N ALA A 460 -14.36 22.07 11.39
CA ALA A 460 -14.94 23.31 10.87
C ALA A 460 -14.07 24.00 9.81
N GLY A 461 -14.65 24.29 8.64
CA GLY A 461 -14.03 25.10 7.60
C GLY A 461 -13.79 26.53 8.07
N THR A 462 -12.69 27.15 7.65
CA THR A 462 -12.32 28.50 8.11
C THR A 462 -12.53 29.57 7.05
N THR A 463 -12.59 29.18 5.78
CA THR A 463 -12.75 30.10 4.65
C THR A 463 -14.17 30.05 4.12
N ASN A 464 -14.86 31.20 4.04
CA ASN A 464 -16.21 31.26 3.46
C ASN A 464 -16.13 31.12 1.93
N ALA A 465 -16.90 30.19 1.36
CA ALA A 465 -16.96 29.92 -0.07
C ALA A 465 -17.71 31.01 -0.86
N GLY A 466 -18.50 31.86 -0.20
CA GLY A 466 -19.27 32.94 -0.83
C GLY A 466 -20.71 32.55 -1.21
N VAL A 467 -21.17 31.37 -0.80
CA VAL A 467 -22.57 30.94 -1.02
C VAL A 467 -23.48 31.70 -0.06
N ASN A 468 -24.14 32.75 -0.59
CA ASN A 468 -24.97 33.68 0.17
C ASN A 468 -26.25 34.04 -0.60
N CYS A 469 -26.90 33.05 -1.19
CA CYS A 469 -28.10 33.20 -2.01
C CYS A 469 -29.01 31.97 -1.86
N ASN A 470 -30.25 32.11 -2.33
CA ASN A 470 -31.14 30.98 -2.57
C ASN A 470 -30.86 30.40 -3.96
N ASP A 471 -30.92 29.08 -4.08
CA ASP A 471 -30.76 28.35 -5.34
C ASP A 471 -29.51 28.74 -6.15
N CYS A 472 -28.35 28.64 -5.52
CA CYS A 472 -27.09 29.03 -6.15
C CYS A 472 -25.91 28.19 -5.67
N SER A 473 -24.85 28.15 -6.48
CA SER A 473 -23.60 27.46 -6.16
C SER A 473 -22.39 28.32 -6.43
N THR A 474 -21.31 28.09 -5.68
CA THR A 474 -20.02 28.75 -5.88
C THR A 474 -18.91 27.71 -6.04
N PRO A 475 -17.93 27.90 -6.95
CA PRO A 475 -16.82 26.96 -7.08
C PRO A 475 -15.90 27.00 -5.86
N VAL A 476 -15.54 25.83 -5.35
CA VAL A 476 -14.55 25.63 -4.29
C VAL A 476 -13.32 24.96 -4.90
N PRO A 477 -12.15 25.62 -4.95
CA PRO A 477 -10.93 25.03 -5.48
C PRO A 477 -10.35 24.01 -4.51
N PHE A 478 -9.84 22.90 -5.04
CA PHE A 478 -9.20 21.87 -4.25
C PHE A 478 -7.69 22.09 -4.13
N PRO A 479 -7.11 21.88 -2.94
CA PRO A 479 -5.68 22.00 -2.72
C PRO A 479 -4.88 20.86 -3.40
N PHE A 480 -5.55 19.76 -3.75
CA PHE A 480 -5.05 18.59 -4.47
C PHE A 480 -6.14 17.99 -5.35
N PRO A 481 -5.81 17.17 -6.38
CA PRO A 481 -6.82 16.51 -7.21
C PRO A 481 -7.73 15.58 -6.41
N VAL A 482 -9.05 15.75 -6.53
CA VAL A 482 -10.06 14.90 -5.90
C VAL A 482 -10.67 13.98 -6.95
N LYS A 483 -10.71 12.67 -6.69
CA LYS A 483 -11.32 11.69 -7.58
C LYS A 483 -12.73 11.34 -7.12
N ILE A 484 -13.72 11.50 -8.01
CA ILE A 484 -15.08 11.02 -7.81
C ILE A 484 -15.47 10.14 -9.01
N TYR A 485 -15.90 8.91 -8.73
CA TYR A 485 -16.08 7.85 -9.73
C TYR A 485 -14.85 7.67 -10.63
N ASP A 486 -14.97 7.97 -11.92
CA ASP A 486 -13.95 7.77 -12.94
C ASP A 486 -13.13 9.03 -13.25
N THR A 487 -13.41 10.16 -12.60
CA THR A 487 -12.86 11.46 -12.99
C THR A 487 -12.14 12.16 -11.84
N ASN A 488 -11.01 12.82 -12.15
CA ASN A 488 -10.29 13.69 -11.23
C ASN A 488 -10.70 15.15 -11.45
N TYR A 489 -10.92 15.87 -10.36
CA TYR A 489 -11.37 17.25 -10.34
C TYR A 489 -10.40 18.12 -9.54
N THR A 490 -10.28 19.39 -9.93
CA THR A 490 -9.50 20.41 -9.20
C THR A 490 -10.40 21.41 -8.47
N SER A 491 -11.71 21.28 -8.63
CA SER A 491 -12.74 22.09 -7.98
C SER A 491 -14.09 21.38 -8.05
N ALA A 492 -15.04 21.79 -7.22
CA ALA A 492 -16.46 21.43 -7.34
C ALA A 492 -17.33 22.67 -7.04
N MET A 493 -18.57 22.63 -7.51
CA MET A 493 -19.60 23.61 -7.18
C MET A 493 -20.25 23.21 -5.85
N ALA A 494 -20.12 24.04 -4.82
CA ALA A 494 -20.82 23.84 -3.56
C ALA A 494 -22.08 24.71 -3.56
N GLY A 495 -23.23 24.08 -3.37
CA GLY A 495 -24.53 24.74 -3.50
C GLY A 495 -25.21 25.12 -2.21
N SER A 496 -26.18 26.02 -2.33
CA SER A 496 -26.99 26.53 -1.23
C SER A 496 -27.81 25.43 -0.54
N ASN A 497 -28.20 24.41 -1.30
CA ASN A 497 -29.10 23.33 -0.89
C ASN A 497 -28.38 22.07 -0.39
N GLY A 498 -27.06 22.16 -0.19
CA GLY A 498 -26.29 21.11 0.45
C GLY A 498 -25.62 20.12 -0.48
N GLU A 499 -25.65 20.37 -1.79
CA GLU A 499 -24.99 19.57 -2.81
C GLU A 499 -23.56 20.01 -3.10
N LEU A 500 -22.73 19.04 -3.50
CA LEU A 500 -21.39 19.25 -4.02
C LEU A 500 -21.29 18.61 -5.40
N ALA A 501 -21.39 19.43 -6.44
CA ALA A 501 -21.42 18.97 -7.83
C ALA A 501 -20.06 19.10 -8.51
N PHE A 502 -19.62 18.03 -9.16
CA PHE A 502 -18.37 17.96 -9.92
C PHE A 502 -18.63 18.01 -11.43
N GLY A 503 -19.83 17.59 -11.86
CA GLY A 503 -20.32 17.68 -13.23
C GLY A 503 -21.36 18.78 -13.40
N THR A 504 -22.57 18.38 -13.80
CA THR A 504 -23.71 19.29 -13.93
C THR A 504 -24.28 19.57 -12.55
N ASP A 505 -24.21 20.83 -12.15
CA ASP A 505 -24.74 21.34 -10.90
C ASP A 505 -26.27 21.45 -10.92
N PHE A 506 -26.91 21.22 -9.76
CA PHE A 506 -28.35 21.34 -9.58
C PHE A 506 -28.67 22.04 -8.25
N SER A 507 -28.58 23.36 -8.24
CA SER A 507 -28.84 24.16 -7.04
C SER A 507 -30.31 24.49 -6.80
N SER A 508 -31.25 23.96 -7.58
CA SER A 508 -32.68 24.25 -7.42
C SER A 508 -33.28 23.61 -6.16
N ALA A 509 -34.28 24.25 -5.56
CA ALA A 509 -35.13 23.69 -4.51
C ALA A 509 -36.00 22.49 -4.97
N LEU A 510 -36.11 22.21 -6.28
CA LEU A 510 -36.91 21.07 -6.80
C LEU A 510 -36.18 19.72 -6.68
N ILE A 511 -35.73 19.39 -5.47
CA ILE A 511 -34.95 18.18 -5.16
C ILE A 511 -35.90 17.00 -5.01
N THR A 512 -35.53 15.88 -5.64
CA THR A 512 -36.19 14.58 -5.50
C THR A 512 -35.31 13.63 -4.70
N CYS A 513 -35.85 12.47 -4.30
CA CYS A 513 -35.00 11.34 -3.93
C CYS A 513 -34.00 11.02 -5.05
N MET A 514 -32.84 10.48 -4.70
CA MET A 514 -31.85 10.10 -5.69
C MET A 514 -32.41 9.00 -6.60
N PRO A 515 -32.13 9.06 -7.92
CA PRO A 515 -31.27 10.06 -8.55
C PRO A 515 -31.99 11.40 -8.80
N VAL A 516 -31.28 12.51 -8.60
CA VAL A 516 -31.74 13.83 -9.01
C VAL A 516 -31.44 14.01 -10.51
N ASP A 517 -32.49 14.07 -11.34
CA ASP A 517 -32.42 13.84 -12.80
C ASP A 517 -31.37 14.66 -13.57
N SER A 518 -31.17 15.93 -13.18
CA SER A 518 -30.26 16.84 -13.91
C SER A 518 -28.83 16.86 -13.37
N ALA A 519 -28.60 16.28 -12.19
CA ALA A 519 -27.32 16.35 -11.51
C ALA A 519 -26.38 15.22 -11.96
N THR A 520 -25.11 15.55 -12.18
CA THR A 520 -24.10 14.54 -12.54
C THR A 520 -22.84 14.70 -11.73
N TYR A 521 -22.28 13.58 -11.28
CA TYR A 521 -21.14 13.53 -10.36
C TYR A 521 -21.37 14.43 -9.15
N THR A 522 -22.41 14.15 -8.36
CA THR A 522 -22.83 14.99 -7.24
C THR A 522 -22.88 14.21 -5.95
N ILE A 523 -22.27 14.76 -4.90
CA ILE A 523 -22.43 14.28 -3.53
C ILE A 523 -23.53 15.13 -2.89
N GLY A 524 -24.57 14.48 -2.39
CA GLY A 524 -25.59 15.09 -1.55
C GLY A 524 -25.35 14.68 -0.10
N PRO A 525 -24.40 15.30 0.64
CA PRO A 525 -24.22 15.00 2.05
C PRO A 525 -25.48 15.28 2.87
N PHE A 526 -26.25 16.30 2.50
CA PHE A 526 -27.56 16.58 3.08
C PHE A 526 -28.33 17.46 2.11
N TRP A 527 -28.90 16.87 1.06
CA TRP A 527 -29.47 17.63 -0.04
C TRP A 527 -30.96 17.86 0.17
N VAL A 528 -31.32 19.12 0.44
CA VAL A 528 -32.69 19.59 0.72
C VAL A 528 -32.72 21.10 0.52
N ASP A 529 -33.90 21.70 0.35
CA ASP A 529 -34.04 23.16 0.25
C ASP A 529 -33.54 23.87 1.53
N GLN A 530 -32.44 24.61 1.39
CA GLN A 530 -31.71 25.26 2.48
C GLN A 530 -31.44 26.72 2.17
N TYR A 531 -31.26 27.51 3.23
CA TYR A 531 -31.14 28.95 3.13
C TYR A 531 -29.84 29.46 3.79
N PRO A 532 -28.74 29.63 3.03
CA PRO A 532 -27.45 30.09 3.55
C PRO A 532 -27.34 31.63 3.65
N VAL A 533 -28.42 32.39 3.47
CA VAL A 533 -28.35 33.85 3.32
C VAL A 533 -28.02 34.55 4.65
N THR A 534 -26.84 35.14 4.71
CA THR A 534 -26.21 35.77 5.88
C THR A 534 -26.96 36.99 6.43
N SER A 535 -27.73 37.70 5.61
CA SER A 535 -28.52 38.84 6.09
C SER A 535 -29.64 38.41 7.06
N SER A 536 -30.13 37.18 6.92
CA SER A 536 -31.16 36.60 7.79
C SER A 536 -30.55 35.65 8.82
N CYS A 537 -29.58 34.84 8.41
CA CYS A 537 -28.83 33.92 9.27
C CYS A 537 -27.33 34.26 9.27
N PRO A 538 -26.83 35.14 10.16
CA PRO A 538 -25.44 35.64 10.11
C PRO A 538 -24.35 34.56 10.24
N ALA A 539 -24.67 33.40 10.81
CA ALA A 539 -23.75 32.28 10.96
C ALA A 539 -23.89 31.22 9.85
N CYS A 540 -24.79 31.43 8.89
CA CYS A 540 -25.03 30.49 7.81
C CYS A 540 -24.03 30.67 6.64
N GLY A 541 -23.84 29.61 5.84
CA GLY A 541 -23.01 29.62 4.65
C GLY A 541 -22.26 28.30 4.43
N VAL A 542 -21.52 28.27 3.33
CA VAL A 542 -20.58 27.18 3.00
C VAL A 542 -19.16 27.64 3.29
N PHE A 543 -18.39 26.78 3.93
CA PHE A 543 -17.02 27.05 4.35
C PHE A 543 -16.10 25.92 3.88
N TYR A 544 -14.83 26.20 3.69
CA TYR A 544 -13.84 25.17 3.38
C TYR A 544 -12.54 25.43 4.14
N GLY A 545 -11.74 24.37 4.28
CA GLY A 545 -10.49 24.41 5.02
C GLY A 545 -9.54 23.33 4.55
N THR A 546 -8.24 23.62 4.56
CA THR A 546 -7.20 22.62 4.34
C THR A 546 -6.41 22.45 5.63
N PHE A 547 -6.35 21.22 6.12
CA PHE A 547 -5.60 20.84 7.30
C PHE A 547 -4.45 19.93 6.91
N GLY A 548 -3.40 19.95 7.73
CA GLY A 548 -2.17 19.21 7.44
C GLY A 548 -1.33 19.86 6.36
N THR A 549 -0.37 19.09 5.84
CA THR A 549 0.59 19.54 4.83
C THR A 549 0.70 18.50 3.72
N ALA A 550 1.00 18.93 2.49
CA ALA A 550 1.15 18.02 1.37
C ALA A 550 2.28 17.00 1.67
N PRO A 551 2.14 15.73 1.28
CA PRO A 551 1.08 15.14 0.44
C PRO A 551 -0.09 14.52 1.23
N ASN A 552 -0.31 14.91 2.49
CA ASN A 552 -1.33 14.32 3.38
C ASN A 552 -2.28 15.38 3.93
N ARG A 553 -2.76 16.28 3.06
CA ARG A 553 -3.76 17.28 3.44
C ARG A 553 -5.14 16.65 3.57
N THR A 554 -5.90 17.10 4.56
CA THR A 554 -7.34 16.88 4.65
C THR A 554 -8.02 18.16 4.19
N PHE A 555 -8.88 18.05 3.18
CA PHE A 555 -9.67 19.16 2.67
C PHE A 555 -11.13 18.96 3.07
N VAL A 556 -11.71 19.96 3.73
CA VAL A 556 -13.10 19.94 4.20
C VAL A 556 -13.92 20.98 3.46
N ILE A 557 -15.17 20.64 3.19
CA ILE A 557 -16.19 21.56 2.72
C ILE A 557 -17.39 21.38 3.65
N GLU A 558 -17.73 22.42 4.37
CA GLU A 558 -18.67 22.43 5.48
C GLU A 558 -19.87 23.32 5.12
N TRP A 559 -21.07 22.80 5.36
CA TRP A 559 -22.30 23.58 5.35
C TRP A 559 -22.69 23.89 6.78
N ARG A 560 -22.85 25.18 7.08
CA ARG A 560 -23.55 25.65 8.28
C ARG A 560 -24.81 26.33 7.79
N ASN A 561 -25.91 25.62 7.72
CA ASN A 561 -27.11 26.13 7.05
C ASN A 561 -28.35 25.91 7.91
N ALA A 562 -29.48 26.39 7.40
CA ALA A 562 -30.79 26.11 7.93
C ALA A 562 -31.72 25.73 6.79
N TYR A 563 -32.79 25.01 7.10
CA TYR A 563 -33.86 24.75 6.14
C TYR A 563 -34.49 26.06 5.66
N PHE A 564 -34.81 26.14 4.38
CA PHE A 564 -35.66 27.22 3.88
C PHE A 564 -37.03 27.14 4.55
N SER A 565 -37.51 28.26 5.07
CA SER A 565 -38.78 28.33 5.80
C SER A 565 -39.28 29.77 5.93
N PHE A 566 -40.57 29.91 6.26
CA PHE A 566 -41.16 31.19 6.66
C PHE A 566 -41.70 31.08 8.10
N PRO A 567 -41.29 31.95 9.05
CA PRO A 567 -40.33 33.05 8.88
C PRO A 567 -38.90 32.57 8.58
N LEU A 568 -38.11 33.40 7.89
CA LEU A 568 -36.73 33.04 7.49
C LEU A 568 -35.88 32.67 8.71
N PRO A 569 -35.00 31.66 8.59
CA PRO A 569 -34.19 31.19 9.70
C PRO A 569 -33.16 32.24 10.11
N THR A 570 -32.91 32.34 11.42
CA THR A 570 -31.94 33.29 12.00
C THR A 570 -30.67 32.62 12.53
N THR A 571 -30.69 31.29 12.68
CA THR A 571 -29.56 30.49 13.16
C THR A 571 -29.46 29.18 12.39
N PRO A 572 -28.25 28.61 12.20
CA PRO A 572 -28.07 27.35 11.51
C PRO A 572 -28.69 26.20 12.31
N THR A 573 -29.45 25.35 11.62
CA THR A 573 -30.03 24.10 12.15
C THR A 573 -29.32 22.87 11.62
N LEU A 574 -28.39 23.05 10.68
CA LEU A 574 -27.62 22.02 10.01
C LEU A 574 -26.14 22.39 10.06
N LYS A 575 -25.29 21.43 10.44
CA LYS A 575 -23.83 21.49 10.36
C LYS A 575 -23.28 20.15 9.94
N TYR A 576 -22.75 20.07 8.74
CA TYR A 576 -22.17 18.85 8.20
C TYR A 576 -21.06 19.20 7.21
N GLU A 577 -20.20 18.23 6.93
CA GLU A 577 -19.03 18.44 6.07
C GLU A 577 -18.74 17.24 5.19
N VAL A 578 -18.24 17.50 3.99
CA VAL A 578 -17.62 16.52 3.10
C VAL A 578 -16.11 16.64 3.25
N ILE A 579 -15.44 15.50 3.40
CA ILE A 579 -14.02 15.43 3.71
C ILE A 579 -13.31 14.64 2.61
N PHE A 580 -12.29 15.26 2.01
CA PHE A 580 -11.35 14.64 1.07
C PHE A 580 -9.97 14.55 1.68
N ASN A 581 -9.23 13.50 1.34
CA ASN A 581 -7.87 13.30 1.80
C ASN A 581 -6.91 13.16 0.61
N GLU A 582 -5.78 13.86 0.67
CA GLU A 582 -4.77 13.89 -0.40
C GLU A 582 -4.03 12.56 -0.57
N ALA A 583 -3.94 11.78 0.51
CA ALA A 583 -3.22 10.52 0.55
C ALA A 583 -3.70 9.59 -0.59
N THR A 584 -2.77 9.10 -1.40
CA THR A 584 -3.06 8.23 -2.57
C THR A 584 -3.80 6.94 -2.20
N ALA A 585 -3.65 6.47 -0.96
CA ALA A 585 -4.39 5.33 -0.43
C ALA A 585 -5.91 5.58 -0.31
N LEU A 586 -6.32 6.85 -0.25
CA LEU A 586 -7.70 7.30 -0.11
C LEU A 586 -8.25 7.90 -1.40
N THR A 587 -7.55 7.76 -2.54
CA THR A 587 -8.03 8.25 -3.83
C THR A 587 -9.36 7.57 -4.20
N GLY A 588 -10.38 8.38 -4.44
CA GLY A 588 -11.74 7.89 -4.74
C GLY A 588 -12.62 7.68 -3.50
N ARG A 589 -12.09 7.85 -2.28
CA ARG A 589 -12.85 7.90 -1.03
C ARG A 589 -13.17 9.34 -0.66
N PHE A 590 -14.34 9.54 -0.08
CA PHE A 590 -14.71 10.75 0.65
C PHE A 590 -15.49 10.37 1.89
N ASP A 591 -15.51 11.25 2.88
CA ASP A 591 -16.27 11.03 4.10
C ASP A 591 -17.29 12.15 4.31
N VAL A 592 -18.33 11.90 5.11
CA VAL A 592 -19.33 12.90 5.51
C VAL A 592 -19.52 12.86 7.02
N SER A 593 -19.34 14.00 7.69
CA SER A 593 -19.52 14.14 9.14
C SER A 593 -20.72 15.04 9.45
N TYR A 594 -21.57 14.63 10.41
CA TYR A 594 -22.78 15.36 10.82
C TYR A 594 -22.63 15.87 12.24
N ASN A 595 -22.36 17.16 12.40
CA ASN A 595 -22.16 17.79 13.72
C ASN A 595 -23.44 18.42 14.28
N LEU A 596 -24.38 18.79 13.43
CA LEU A 596 -25.72 19.21 13.83
C LEU A 596 -26.71 18.80 12.74
N VAL A 597 -27.65 17.95 13.08
CA VAL A 597 -28.76 17.56 12.21
C VAL A 597 -30.05 17.62 13.03
N SER A 598 -31.02 18.38 12.55
CA SER A 598 -32.35 18.51 13.15
C SER A 598 -33.44 18.15 12.14
N SER A 599 -34.57 17.62 12.58
CA SER A 599 -35.77 17.55 11.74
C SER A 599 -36.37 18.92 11.48
N HIS A 600 -37.08 19.06 10.36
CA HIS A 600 -37.83 20.26 10.01
C HIS A 600 -39.33 20.01 10.10
N SER A 601 -39.92 20.36 11.24
CA SER A 601 -41.35 20.17 11.49
C SER A 601 -42.19 20.95 10.46
N GLY A 602 -42.96 20.23 9.65
CA GLY A 602 -43.78 20.80 8.58
C GLY A 602 -43.28 20.48 7.16
N GLY A 603 -42.08 19.91 7.04
CA GLY A 603 -41.47 19.55 5.76
C GLY A 603 -40.97 20.74 4.96
N THR A 604 -40.24 20.47 3.88
CA THR A 604 -39.87 21.47 2.87
C THR A 604 -40.72 21.28 1.62
N ASP A 605 -40.65 22.23 0.68
CA ASP A 605 -41.21 22.06 -0.68
C ASP A 605 -40.35 21.14 -1.57
N SER A 606 -39.28 20.59 -1.01
CA SER A 606 -38.34 19.64 -1.61
C SER A 606 -38.28 18.29 -0.87
N ALA A 607 -37.76 17.25 -1.52
CA ALA A 607 -37.31 16.05 -0.82
C ALA A 607 -35.98 16.30 -0.10
N LEU A 608 -35.72 15.57 0.98
CA LEU A 608 -34.41 15.46 1.60
C LEU A 608 -33.80 14.13 1.17
N THR A 609 -32.68 14.17 0.45
CA THR A 609 -31.92 12.97 0.05
C THR A 609 -30.47 13.05 0.51
N VAL A 610 -29.91 11.90 0.85
CA VAL A 610 -28.50 11.75 1.23
C VAL A 610 -27.87 10.66 0.39
N GLY A 611 -26.73 10.95 -0.22
CA GLY A 611 -26.02 9.97 -1.04
C GLY A 611 -25.01 10.58 -2.00
N VAL A 612 -24.70 9.82 -3.05
CA VAL A 612 -23.83 10.25 -4.14
C VAL A 612 -24.32 9.65 -5.46
N GLN A 613 -24.30 10.44 -6.52
CA GLN A 613 -24.71 10.01 -7.85
C GLN A 613 -23.71 10.37 -8.93
N LYS A 614 -23.53 9.48 -9.89
CA LYS A 614 -22.85 9.77 -11.16
C LYS A 614 -23.84 10.34 -12.16
N ASP A 615 -24.98 9.67 -12.30
CA ASP A 615 -26.06 9.94 -13.24
C ASP A 615 -27.35 9.24 -12.76
N THR A 616 -28.42 9.30 -13.56
CA THR A 616 -29.74 8.72 -13.23
C THR A 616 -29.81 7.20 -13.18
N THR A 617 -28.74 6.52 -13.59
CA THR A 617 -28.67 5.04 -13.59
C THR A 617 -27.63 4.50 -12.61
N ASN A 618 -26.78 5.37 -12.06
CA ASN A 618 -25.69 4.98 -11.19
C ASN A 618 -25.55 5.95 -10.00
N PHE A 619 -26.11 5.54 -8.87
CA PHE A 619 -26.12 6.29 -7.63
C PHE A 619 -26.15 5.36 -6.41
N THR A 620 -25.75 5.91 -5.28
CA THR A 620 -25.88 5.30 -3.95
C THR A 620 -26.71 6.24 -3.11
N GLU A 621 -27.93 5.85 -2.78
CA GLU A 621 -28.80 6.58 -1.85
C GLU A 621 -28.69 5.95 -0.45
N VAL A 622 -28.28 6.74 0.53
CA VAL A 622 -28.34 6.36 1.95
C VAL A 622 -29.78 6.34 2.43
N GLY A 623 -30.56 7.34 2.01
CA GLY A 623 -32.00 7.36 2.18
C GLY A 623 -32.60 8.68 1.73
N CYS A 624 -33.93 8.70 1.71
CA CYS A 624 -34.72 9.85 1.32
C CYS A 624 -35.97 10.03 2.19
N ASP A 625 -36.34 11.28 2.43
CA ASP A 625 -37.68 11.68 2.86
C ASP A 625 -38.31 12.58 1.77
N PRO A 626 -39.36 12.11 1.06
CA PRO A 626 -40.05 12.90 0.04
C PRO A 626 -40.70 14.21 0.54
N THR A 627 -40.84 14.37 1.86
CA THR A 627 -41.42 15.58 2.47
C THR A 627 -40.37 16.55 2.99
N GLY A 628 -39.09 16.16 3.00
CA GLY A 628 -38.01 16.95 3.59
C GLY A 628 -38.09 17.17 5.11
N THR A 629 -38.95 16.40 5.80
CA THR A 629 -39.24 16.60 7.23
C THR A 629 -38.15 15.99 8.12
N ASN A 630 -37.78 14.74 7.84
CA ASN A 630 -36.95 13.93 8.72
C ASN A 630 -35.65 13.53 8.00
N PRO A 631 -34.48 13.71 8.66
CA PRO A 631 -33.25 13.09 8.22
C PRO A 631 -33.41 11.57 8.05
N PRO A 632 -32.80 10.96 7.01
CA PRO A 632 -32.85 9.51 6.80
C PRO A 632 -32.25 8.75 7.98
N ALA A 633 -32.64 7.48 8.14
CA ALA A 633 -32.16 6.65 9.23
C ALA A 633 -30.62 6.58 9.27
N GLY A 634 -30.03 6.88 10.43
CA GLY A 634 -28.58 6.91 10.64
C GLY A 634 -27.91 8.25 10.30
N VAL A 635 -28.61 9.19 9.66
CA VAL A 635 -28.15 10.57 9.45
C VAL A 635 -28.56 11.41 10.66
N THR A 636 -27.76 11.34 11.72
CA THR A 636 -28.01 12.02 12.99
C THR A 636 -26.79 12.81 13.46
N THR A 637 -26.98 13.76 14.36
CA THR A 637 -25.88 14.43 15.05
C THR A 637 -24.89 13.42 15.65
N GLY A 638 -23.61 13.56 15.31
CA GLY A 638 -22.51 12.66 15.70
C GLY A 638 -22.21 11.53 14.70
N ALA A 639 -23.03 11.37 13.65
CA ALA A 639 -22.79 10.33 12.65
C ALA A 639 -21.65 10.70 11.70
N TYR A 640 -20.87 9.70 11.30
CA TYR A 640 -19.76 9.84 10.35
C TYR A 640 -19.84 8.73 9.31
N PHE A 641 -19.87 9.09 8.03
CA PHE A 641 -20.01 8.18 6.91
C PHE A 641 -18.71 8.12 6.13
N ILE A 642 -18.26 6.91 5.82
CA ILE A 642 -17.08 6.67 4.98
C ILE A 642 -17.57 6.11 3.65
N TYR A 643 -17.41 6.86 2.55
CA TYR A 643 -17.79 6.41 1.21
C TYR A 643 -16.57 5.89 0.46
N THR A 644 -16.63 4.64 0.04
CA THR A 644 -15.58 3.97 -0.74
C THR A 644 -16.11 3.57 -2.10
N LEU A 645 -15.37 3.91 -3.15
CA LEU A 645 -15.74 3.52 -4.50
C LEU A 645 -15.51 2.01 -4.67
N ALA A 646 -16.60 1.26 -4.86
CA ALA A 646 -16.57 -0.16 -5.11
C ALA A 646 -16.28 -0.42 -6.59
N CYS A 647 -15.27 -1.27 -6.82
CA CYS A 647 -14.96 -1.80 -8.14
C CYS A 647 -15.26 -3.30 -8.14
N PRO A 648 -16.22 -3.78 -8.96
CA PRO A 648 -16.48 -5.21 -9.02
C PRO A 648 -15.23 -5.92 -9.55
N THR A 649 -14.66 -6.80 -8.73
CA THR A 649 -13.59 -7.71 -9.13
C THR A 649 -14.15 -8.66 -10.18
N PRO A 650 -13.48 -8.88 -11.34
CA PRO A 650 -13.97 -9.83 -12.32
C PRO A 650 -14.15 -11.20 -11.67
N THR A 651 -15.34 -11.78 -11.79
CA THR A 651 -15.61 -13.16 -11.36
C THR A 651 -14.61 -14.08 -12.09
N PRO A 652 -13.87 -14.96 -11.38
CA PRO A 652 -12.90 -15.83 -12.03
C PRO A 652 -13.61 -16.66 -13.10
N THR A 653 -13.14 -16.53 -14.34
CA THR A 653 -13.59 -17.41 -15.43
C THR A 653 -13.08 -18.81 -15.10
N PRO A 654 -13.93 -19.86 -15.09
CA PRO A 654 -13.49 -21.20 -14.73
C PRO A 654 -12.38 -21.66 -15.67
N THR A 655 -11.23 -22.00 -15.10
CA THR A 655 -10.09 -22.59 -15.80
C THR A 655 -10.45 -24.02 -16.20
N CYS A 656 -10.60 -24.32 -17.50
CA CYS A 656 -10.62 -25.71 -17.94
C CYS A 656 -9.18 -26.27 -17.80
N ASN A 657 -9.00 -27.23 -16.90
CA ASN A 657 -7.77 -28.00 -16.81
C ASN A 657 -7.73 -28.99 -17.97
N TYR A 658 -6.75 -28.85 -18.87
CA TYR A 658 -6.44 -29.86 -19.87
C TYR A 658 -5.63 -30.98 -19.21
N THR A 659 -6.21 -32.16 -19.07
CA THR A 659 -5.46 -33.36 -18.71
C THR A 659 -4.95 -34.02 -20.00
N THR A 660 -3.66 -33.84 -20.32
CA THR A 660 -3.03 -34.57 -21.42
C THR A 660 -2.69 -35.99 -20.96
N THR A 661 -3.41 -37.00 -21.46
CA THR A 661 -3.10 -38.41 -21.20
C THR A 661 -2.28 -39.02 -22.34
N THR A 662 -0.99 -38.71 -22.43
CA THR A 662 -0.01 -39.62 -23.04
C THR A 662 1.37 -39.42 -22.41
N GLY A 663 1.88 -40.47 -21.78
CA GLY A 663 3.31 -40.57 -21.47
C GLY A 663 4.10 -40.74 -22.76
N THR A 664 5.24 -40.05 -22.84
CA THR A 664 6.28 -40.08 -23.90
C THR A 664 5.94 -39.46 -25.27
N GLY A 665 6.60 -38.32 -25.58
CA GLY A 665 6.95 -37.90 -26.96
C GLY A 665 6.22 -36.69 -27.57
N ALA A 666 6.99 -35.61 -27.80
CA ALA A 666 6.81 -34.44 -28.70
C ALA A 666 5.41 -34.08 -29.29
N ILE A 667 4.98 -32.83 -29.06
CA ILE A 667 3.87 -32.17 -29.77
C ILE A 667 4.32 -31.81 -31.20
N VAL A 668 3.61 -32.29 -32.22
CA VAL A 668 3.78 -31.86 -33.62
C VAL A 668 2.83 -30.68 -33.91
N PRO A 669 3.30 -29.55 -34.46
CA PRO A 669 2.42 -28.43 -34.82
C PRO A 669 1.43 -28.83 -35.93
N GLY A 670 0.12 -28.76 -35.65
CA GLY A 670 -0.93 -28.88 -36.68
C GLY A 670 -2.16 -29.73 -36.33
N THR A 671 -2.23 -30.41 -35.19
CA THR A 671 -3.42 -31.19 -34.79
C THR A 671 -4.35 -30.39 -33.88
N THR A 672 -5.64 -30.28 -34.25
CA THR A 672 -6.70 -29.72 -33.40
C THR A 672 -7.20 -30.80 -32.44
N ASP A 673 -7.01 -30.59 -31.13
CA ASP A 673 -7.54 -31.46 -30.08
C ASP A 673 -8.94 -30.99 -29.63
N THR A 674 -9.92 -31.90 -29.61
CA THR A 674 -11.28 -31.62 -29.14
C THR A 674 -11.47 -32.19 -27.73
N GLY A 675 -10.91 -31.52 -26.73
CA GLY A 675 -11.13 -31.85 -25.32
C GLY A 675 -12.57 -31.52 -24.88
N ILE A 676 -13.22 -32.46 -24.18
CA ILE A 676 -14.55 -32.28 -23.57
C ILE A 676 -14.37 -31.82 -22.11
N CYS A 677 -14.86 -30.63 -21.73
CA CYS A 677 -14.88 -30.21 -20.32
C CYS A 677 -16.01 -30.95 -19.55
N SER A 678 -15.66 -31.73 -18.54
CA SER A 678 -16.62 -32.35 -17.60
C SER A 678 -16.77 -31.50 -16.33
N LEU A 679 -18.00 -31.05 -16.03
CA LEU A 679 -18.33 -30.34 -14.80
C LEU A 679 -18.43 -31.30 -13.59
N PRO A 680 -18.06 -30.88 -12.37
CA PRO A 680 -18.40 -31.63 -11.17
C PRO A 680 -19.91 -31.53 -10.91
N ALA A 681 -20.58 -32.68 -10.79
CA ALA A 681 -22.02 -32.75 -10.57
C ALA A 681 -22.40 -32.29 -9.15
N THR A 682 -22.84 -31.05 -8.99
CA THR A 682 -23.68 -30.65 -7.87
C THR A 682 -25.15 -30.80 -8.27
N ARG A 683 -25.86 -31.70 -7.56
CA ARG A 683 -27.30 -31.91 -7.75
C ARG A 683 -28.08 -30.64 -7.40
N PHE A 684 -28.61 -29.97 -8.42
CA PHE A 684 -29.77 -29.10 -8.27
C PHE A 684 -30.95 -29.75 -9.00
N THR A 685 -31.94 -30.19 -8.24
CA THR A 685 -33.25 -30.59 -8.75
C THR A 685 -34.03 -29.34 -9.14
N GLY A 686 -34.39 -29.24 -10.42
CA GLY A 686 -35.40 -28.30 -10.91
C GLY A 686 -34.82 -27.16 -11.76
N ALA A 687 -34.66 -27.40 -13.06
CA ALA A 687 -34.59 -26.33 -14.05
C ALA A 687 -35.36 -26.73 -15.31
N GLN A 688 -36.35 -25.91 -15.68
CA GLN A 688 -36.83 -25.85 -17.06
C GLN A 688 -35.76 -25.19 -17.93
N VAL A 689 -35.46 -25.82 -19.07
CA VAL A 689 -34.65 -25.29 -20.18
C VAL A 689 -35.66 -24.55 -21.10
N VAL A 690 -35.43 -23.40 -21.76
CA VAL A 690 -34.41 -22.94 -22.75
C VAL A 690 -34.75 -21.45 -23.10
N PRO A 691 -34.09 -20.73 -24.04
CA PRO A 691 -32.67 -20.46 -24.37
C PRO A 691 -32.32 -18.95 -24.40
N CYS A 692 -31.01 -18.64 -24.35
CA CYS A 692 -30.46 -17.32 -24.68
C CYS A 692 -30.34 -17.14 -26.21
N ARG A 693 -30.84 -16.02 -26.76
CA ARG A 693 -30.72 -15.65 -28.19
C ARG A 693 -29.45 -14.85 -28.44
N ILE A 694 -28.65 -15.26 -29.42
CA ILE A 694 -27.53 -14.48 -29.97
C ILE A 694 -28.06 -13.60 -31.13
N PRO A 695 -27.70 -12.31 -31.24
CA PRO A 695 -28.18 -11.43 -32.31
C PRO A 695 -27.56 -11.76 -33.68
N ILE A 696 -28.41 -11.75 -34.70
CA ILE A 696 -28.10 -11.95 -36.12
C ILE A 696 -27.53 -10.65 -36.70
N TRP A 697 -26.23 -10.54 -36.91
CA TRP A 697 -25.60 -9.65 -37.92
C TRP A 697 -24.17 -10.12 -38.23
N ALA A 698 -24.01 -11.21 -38.97
CA ALA A 698 -22.81 -11.52 -39.76
C ALA A 698 -22.95 -12.87 -40.49
N ARG A 699 -23.82 -12.96 -41.51
CA ARG A 699 -23.70 -13.98 -42.56
C ARG A 699 -24.21 -13.41 -43.89
N LEU A 700 -23.36 -12.62 -44.55
CA LEU A 700 -23.45 -12.44 -45.99
C LEU A 700 -22.12 -12.89 -46.61
N PHE A 701 -22.26 -13.75 -47.60
CA PHE A 701 -21.27 -14.28 -48.55
C PHE A 701 -20.61 -15.65 -48.28
N TYR A 702 -20.89 -16.52 -49.26
CA TYR A 702 -20.21 -17.75 -49.70
C TYR A 702 -20.60 -19.10 -49.08
N ARG A 703 -21.65 -19.72 -49.64
CA ARG A 703 -21.70 -21.17 -49.88
C ARG A 703 -22.31 -21.44 -51.26
N ILE A 704 -21.46 -21.76 -52.23
CA ILE A 704 -21.84 -22.35 -53.51
C ILE A 704 -21.42 -23.82 -53.47
N ARG A 705 -22.41 -24.72 -53.69
CA ARG A 705 -22.31 -26.11 -54.18
C ARG A 705 -21.57 -27.08 -53.27
N THR A 706 -21.96 -28.33 -53.04
CA THR A 706 -22.77 -29.39 -53.69
C THR A 706 -22.72 -30.51 -52.62
N THR A 707 -23.70 -31.33 -52.30
CA THR A 707 -24.85 -31.98 -52.95
C THR A 707 -25.83 -32.33 -51.84
#